data_AF-A0A0B3AHV4-F1
#
_entry.id   AF-A0A0B3AHV4-F1
#
_cell.length_a   1.000
_cell.length_b   1.000
_cell.length_c   1.000
_cell.angle_alpha   90.00
_cell.angle_beta   90.00
_cell.angle_gamma   90.00
#
_symmetry.space_group_name_H-M   'P 1'
#
loop_
_entity.id
_entity.type
_entity.pdbx_description
1 polymer ?
#
loop_
_entity_poly.entity_id
_entity_poly.type
_entity_poly.pdbx_seq_one_letter_code
_entity_poly.pdbx_strand_id
1 'polypeptide(L)'
;MRLFKRAIRRIAPLAASALMLGSSVGFASAADLNEFPQPFVTVSGDYQGAIVLGTGATGEGAALDNAAATAINGALRVPVDGGSGSTVVSGGEGKDIPIGYGLGDSTYGWGSAITDSDIPSLYDDTISVQIGDVSGDYDVHEEVVFSAGLAVRTGLNITTPDDEYKDKPFIEVLQKSVTYRYAFDESVKTGNYLSNATTDDPVTLNILGKEVEVTAATTTSLTANVGEKFTLAVGESKEIASKTVTLVEVGSDGSIRVDVGGESKIIGSGNTNTVGGLRVKNHARIYTTASGGVSQATVIAGSKTSETFNTGDEFIGQDENDPDWIWQIDNLGTASNDNGKPKINVTWDQVWTDSNEVLYEGDTFSFPDNYVTLKFDSLTDGVWRDYILEKTTVELYNSTGKQDTGGTGSEPSWNTSAVPVLTLKAVNGEDDAIKFPSSGVVSQCQGKETDQVFIRAARGTSGVAGDGGYIQTYGNNVTVYWKDSNDGGKAKFCGSATSAGPIEPTTTITLTLQHDDATFNFDIGASTGNSSFNDTSRNPQLRFILGRGEQQYVNLTANVSAATGSIGFEDGWTTISGGGTAVSTNVRAVGSMGPNFKDIGTWEENTLTVDGLKLYDPDANGDSNKFKFGVPRDENIDFRANIQVYGTSVETTRGGSSFTGAPTDLPLLDSEVLAGVGQSGHMIVIGGTCVNKVSAAIANVNYPTCGDAATTALGFGESEAVLKLYDSPYAAGKFALLVAGWEGIDTARAGRAIAKGVPSVSGQEAVLVTATETVTKKA
;
A
#
# COMPACT_ATOMS: atom_id res chain seq x y z
N MET A 1 -6.82 -29.13 0.13
CA MET A 1 -7.49 -28.66 -1.10
C MET A 1 -9.00 -28.65 -0.90
N ARG A 2 -9.54 -27.57 -0.33
CA ARG A 2 -10.98 -27.29 -0.29
C ARG A 2 -11.16 -25.78 -0.46
N LEU A 3 -11.37 -25.37 -1.70
CA LEU A 3 -11.83 -24.04 -2.08
C LEU A 3 -13.29 -23.90 -1.60
N PHE A 4 -13.52 -23.17 -0.52
CA PHE A 4 -14.84 -22.61 -0.20
C PHE A 4 -14.74 -21.09 -0.22
N LYS A 5 -15.55 -20.48 -1.08
CA LYS A 5 -15.70 -19.03 -1.24
C LYS A 5 -16.11 -18.40 0.10
N ARG A 6 -15.19 -17.70 0.78
CA ARG A 6 -15.50 -16.73 1.84
C ARG A 6 -15.49 -15.33 1.24
N ALA A 7 -16.47 -14.53 1.62
CA ALA A 7 -16.75 -13.23 1.02
C ALA A 7 -15.77 -12.17 1.54
N ILE A 8 -14.57 -12.13 0.98
CA ILE A 8 -13.84 -10.86 0.87
C ILE A 8 -14.74 -9.98 0.00
N ARG A 9 -15.42 -8.99 0.60
CA ARG A 9 -16.06 -7.93 -0.17
C ARG A 9 -14.94 -7.08 -0.75
N ARG A 10 -14.38 -7.52 -1.87
CA ARG A 10 -13.79 -6.61 -2.84
C ARG A 10 -14.92 -5.67 -3.21
N ILE A 11 -14.92 -4.46 -2.66
CA ILE A 11 -15.62 -3.36 -3.29
C ILE A 11 -14.87 -3.17 -4.61
N ALA A 12 -15.31 -3.92 -5.63
CA ALA A 12 -14.95 -3.57 -6.99
C ALA A 12 -15.35 -2.11 -7.12
N PRO A 13 -14.45 -1.19 -7.54
CA PRO A 13 -14.93 0.05 -8.09
C PRO A 13 -15.95 -0.37 -9.16
N LEU A 14 -17.14 0.21 -9.13
CA LEU A 14 -18.19 -0.02 -10.13
C LEU A 14 -17.58 0.24 -11.51
N ALA A 15 -16.96 -0.79 -12.08
CA ALA A 15 -16.57 -0.85 -13.46
C ALA A 15 -17.89 -1.04 -14.20
N ALA A 16 -18.40 0.08 -14.70
CA ALA A 16 -19.39 0.10 -15.76
C ALA A 16 -18.76 -0.51 -17.02
N SER A 17 -18.60 -1.83 -17.03
CA SER A 17 -18.32 -2.61 -18.24
C SER A 17 -19.63 -3.22 -18.71
N ALA A 18 -20.43 -2.43 -19.42
CA ALA A 18 -21.50 -2.90 -20.28
C ALA A 18 -21.58 -2.00 -21.52
N LEU A 19 -21.40 -2.62 -22.70
CA LEU A 19 -21.50 -2.07 -24.06
C LEU A 19 -20.37 -1.15 -24.57
N MET A 20 -19.29 -1.77 -25.06
CA MET A 20 -18.44 -1.19 -26.11
C MET A 20 -19.14 -1.32 -27.48
N LEU A 21 -20.18 -0.51 -27.70
CA LEU A 21 -20.72 -0.20 -29.03
C LEU A 21 -21.07 1.30 -29.05
N GLY A 22 -20.11 2.13 -29.45
CA GLY A 22 -20.33 3.48 -29.95
C GLY A 22 -20.86 4.52 -28.97
N SER A 23 -20.30 4.65 -27.76
CA SER A 23 -20.46 5.89 -26.99
C SER A 23 -19.46 6.93 -27.51
N SER A 24 -19.95 7.93 -28.24
CA SER A 24 -19.19 9.15 -28.51
C SER A 24 -18.83 9.79 -27.16
N VAL A 25 -17.55 9.72 -26.76
CA VAL A 25 -17.03 10.49 -25.62
C VAL A 25 -17.21 11.95 -25.98
N GLY A 26 -18.13 12.65 -25.31
CA GLY A 26 -18.25 14.09 -25.38
C GLY A 26 -17.73 14.73 -24.09
N PHE A 27 -17.29 15.98 -24.16
CA PHE A 27 -17.12 16.89 -23.05
C PHE A 27 -18.32 16.73 -22.09
N ALA A 28 -18.09 16.34 -20.84
CA ALA A 28 -19.04 16.58 -19.76
C ALA A 28 -18.94 18.08 -19.40
N SER A 29 -20.03 18.72 -18.99
CA SER A 29 -19.98 20.14 -18.62
C SER A 29 -19.09 20.30 -17.38
N ALA A 30 -17.84 20.68 -17.59
CA ALA A 30 -16.87 20.96 -16.54
C ALA A 30 -17.04 22.41 -16.06
N ALA A 31 -17.09 22.62 -14.74
CA ALA A 31 -17.10 23.94 -14.11
C ALA A 31 -15.69 24.48 -13.82
N ASP A 32 -14.67 23.61 -13.81
CA ASP A 32 -13.26 23.92 -13.58
C ASP A 32 -12.39 22.86 -14.30
N LEU A 33 -11.09 23.14 -14.49
CA LEU A 33 -10.11 22.20 -15.08
C LEU A 33 -9.92 20.91 -14.27
N ASN A 34 -10.38 20.86 -13.02
CA ASN A 34 -10.45 19.63 -12.22
C ASN A 34 -11.50 18.62 -12.75
N GLU A 35 -12.39 19.06 -13.66
CA GLU A 35 -13.40 18.25 -14.33
C GLU A 35 -13.15 18.17 -15.85
N PHE A 36 -11.92 18.51 -16.29
CA PHE A 36 -11.55 18.44 -17.70
C PHE A 36 -11.87 17.04 -18.25
N PRO A 37 -12.34 16.92 -19.51
CA PRO A 37 -12.97 15.68 -19.96
C PRO A 37 -12.04 14.50 -19.76
N GLN A 38 -12.59 13.41 -19.18
CA GLN A 38 -11.96 12.12 -19.33
C GLN A 38 -11.71 11.89 -20.83
N PRO A 39 -10.46 11.64 -21.23
CA PRO A 39 -9.43 10.91 -20.47
C PRO A 39 -8.14 11.70 -20.18
N PHE A 40 -8.12 13.02 -20.32
CA PHE A 40 -6.91 13.82 -20.06
C PHE A 40 -6.59 13.98 -18.59
N VAL A 41 -7.63 13.83 -17.76
CA VAL A 41 -7.56 13.89 -16.31
C VAL A 41 -8.16 12.61 -15.77
N THR A 42 -7.46 11.90 -14.89
CA THR A 42 -7.97 10.69 -14.24
C THR A 42 -9.17 11.02 -13.35
N VAL A 43 -9.92 10.02 -12.91
CA VAL A 43 -10.95 10.19 -11.85
C VAL A 43 -10.36 10.79 -10.56
N SER A 44 -9.03 10.70 -10.39
CA SER A 44 -8.26 11.31 -9.32
C SER A 44 -7.81 12.76 -9.58
N GLY A 45 -8.00 13.33 -10.77
CA GLY A 45 -7.58 14.71 -11.07
C GLY A 45 -6.18 14.82 -11.69
N ASP A 46 -5.55 13.68 -12.03
CA ASP A 46 -4.18 13.64 -12.55
C ASP A 46 -4.17 13.89 -14.05
N TYR A 47 -3.43 14.91 -14.50
CA TYR A 47 -3.21 15.11 -15.93
C TYR A 47 -2.31 14.00 -16.50
N GLN A 48 -2.81 13.25 -17.49
CA GLN A 48 -2.06 12.18 -18.18
C GLN A 48 -1.92 12.47 -19.68
N GLY A 49 -1.35 13.61 -20.03
CA GLY A 49 -1.09 13.95 -21.43
C GLY A 49 0.18 14.76 -21.66
N ALA A 50 0.52 14.96 -22.93
CA ALA A 50 1.55 15.89 -23.37
C ALA A 50 0.92 17.13 -24.02
N ILE A 51 1.51 18.31 -23.79
CA ILE A 51 1.18 19.52 -24.55
C ILE A 51 2.11 19.57 -25.77
N VAL A 52 1.54 19.69 -26.97
CA VAL A 52 2.27 19.62 -28.25
C VAL A 52 2.16 20.94 -29.00
N LEU A 53 3.30 21.46 -29.46
CA LEU A 53 3.44 22.69 -30.25
C LEU A 53 4.08 22.42 -31.62
N GLY A 54 3.81 23.25 -32.62
CA GLY A 54 4.37 23.06 -33.96
C GLY A 54 5.83 23.49 -34.13
N THR A 55 6.67 22.64 -34.75
CA THR A 55 7.98 23.03 -35.30
C THR A 55 7.82 23.82 -36.59
N GLY A 56 7.53 25.11 -36.48
CA GLY A 56 7.45 25.94 -37.67
C GLY A 56 7.07 27.40 -37.49
N ALA A 57 6.53 27.79 -36.33
CA ALA A 57 6.24 29.19 -36.09
C ALA A 57 7.54 29.91 -35.67
N THR A 58 8.01 30.83 -36.49
CA THR A 58 8.99 31.86 -36.07
C THR A 58 8.26 33.20 -36.07
N GLY A 59 8.43 34.00 -35.02
CA GLY A 59 7.71 35.28 -34.86
C GLY A 59 6.55 35.23 -33.84
N GLU A 60 5.65 36.21 -33.92
CA GLU A 60 4.60 36.47 -32.91
C GLU A 60 3.63 35.28 -32.71
N GLY A 61 3.36 34.49 -33.76
CA GLY A 61 2.49 33.31 -33.67
C GLY A 61 3.03 32.23 -32.71
N ALA A 62 4.33 31.93 -32.74
CA ALA A 62 4.94 30.97 -31.82
C ALA A 62 4.93 31.45 -30.37
N ALA A 63 5.11 32.76 -30.16
CA ALA A 63 5.05 33.34 -28.83
C ALA A 63 3.63 33.23 -28.24
N LEU A 64 2.60 33.32 -29.08
CA LEU A 64 1.20 33.23 -28.68
C LEU A 64 0.73 31.77 -28.49
N ASP A 65 1.23 30.82 -29.29
CA ASP A 65 1.01 29.38 -29.06
C ASP A 65 1.72 28.92 -27.78
N ASN A 66 2.94 29.41 -27.52
CA ASN A 66 3.63 29.22 -26.24
C ASN A 66 2.84 29.85 -25.09
N ALA A 67 2.26 31.03 -25.26
CA ALA A 67 1.42 31.64 -24.23
C ALA A 67 0.14 30.82 -23.95
N ALA A 68 -0.44 30.18 -24.98
CA ALA A 68 -1.54 29.23 -24.81
C ALA A 68 -1.09 27.99 -24.03
N ALA A 69 0.05 27.41 -24.40
CA ALA A 69 0.65 26.27 -23.70
C ALA A 69 0.98 26.60 -22.24
N THR A 70 1.58 27.76 -21.97
CA THR A 70 1.89 28.24 -20.62
C THR A 70 0.62 28.50 -19.82
N ALA A 71 -0.43 29.06 -20.42
CA ALA A 71 -1.70 29.29 -19.74
C ALA A 71 -2.38 27.97 -19.35
N ILE A 72 -2.39 26.99 -20.26
CA ILE A 72 -2.92 25.65 -19.99
C ILE A 72 -2.05 24.97 -18.93
N ASN A 73 -0.72 24.92 -19.13
CA ASN A 73 0.20 24.28 -18.20
C ASN A 73 0.18 24.89 -16.80
N GLY A 74 0.10 26.22 -16.69
CA GLY A 74 0.00 26.93 -15.42
C GLY A 74 -1.34 26.76 -14.70
N ALA A 75 -2.37 26.27 -15.40
CA ALA A 75 -3.65 25.91 -14.81
C ALA A 75 -3.79 24.40 -14.58
N LEU A 76 -2.88 23.58 -15.14
CA LEU A 76 -2.75 22.18 -14.79
C LEU A 76 -2.17 22.08 -13.37
N ARG A 77 -2.76 21.18 -12.61
CA ARG A 77 -2.44 20.92 -11.22
C ARG A 77 -1.86 19.51 -11.13
N VAL A 78 -0.76 19.35 -10.40
CA VAL A 78 -0.17 18.04 -10.08
C VAL A 78 -0.23 17.88 -8.56
N PRO A 79 -0.45 16.66 -8.04
CA PRO A 79 -0.38 16.40 -6.60
C PRO A 79 0.93 16.93 -6.02
N VAL A 80 0.91 17.42 -4.77
CA VAL A 80 2.17 17.68 -4.06
C VAL A 80 2.82 16.33 -3.77
N ASP A 81 3.95 16.02 -4.43
CA ASP A 81 4.81 14.92 -4.02
C ASP A 81 5.22 15.16 -2.55
N GLY A 82 4.87 14.21 -1.67
CA GLY A 82 5.25 14.22 -0.25
C GLY A 82 4.22 14.78 0.73
N GLY A 83 3.01 15.14 0.29
CA GLY A 83 1.90 15.41 1.20
C GLY A 83 1.07 14.15 1.43
N SER A 84 1.15 13.56 2.63
CA SER A 84 0.17 12.57 3.09
C SER A 84 -1.23 13.13 2.84
N GLY A 85 -1.88 12.64 1.79
CA GLY A 85 -3.29 12.85 1.57
C GLY A 85 -4.01 12.03 2.61
N SER A 86 -4.00 12.47 3.87
CA SER A 86 -4.86 11.93 4.90
C SER A 86 -6.27 12.04 4.37
N THR A 87 -6.85 10.90 3.98
CA THR A 87 -8.29 10.87 3.74
C THR A 87 -8.90 11.22 5.10
N VAL A 88 -9.73 12.26 5.11
CA VAL A 88 -10.50 12.54 6.32
C VAL A 88 -11.56 11.45 6.38
N VAL A 89 -11.33 10.45 7.21
CA VAL A 89 -12.32 9.43 7.48
C VAL A 89 -13.36 10.08 8.38
N SER A 90 -14.50 10.45 7.81
CA SER A 90 -15.60 10.99 8.60
C SER A 90 -16.07 9.92 9.59
N GLY A 91 -15.84 10.11 10.90
CA GLY A 91 -16.19 9.11 11.92
C GLY A 91 -15.08 8.10 12.22
N GLY A 92 -13.82 8.44 11.91
CA GLY A 92 -12.65 7.63 12.20
C GLY A 92 -11.33 8.40 12.16
N GLU A 93 -10.22 7.67 12.20
CA GLU A 93 -8.86 8.20 12.15
C GLU A 93 -7.98 7.40 11.17
N GLY A 94 -6.98 8.05 10.56
CA GLY A 94 -5.95 7.41 9.74
C GLY A 94 -4.54 7.68 10.27
N LYS A 95 -3.67 6.67 10.22
CA LYS A 95 -2.26 6.75 10.62
C LYS A 95 -1.33 6.25 9.51
N ASP A 96 -0.20 6.92 9.34
CA ASP A 96 0.86 6.51 8.40
C ASP A 96 1.91 5.67 9.14
N ILE A 97 1.78 4.34 9.02
CA ILE A 97 2.58 3.36 9.74
C ILE A 97 3.75 2.90 8.86
N PRO A 98 5.02 3.07 9.30
CA PRO A 98 6.16 2.54 8.56
C PRO A 98 6.16 1.00 8.54
N ILE A 99 6.77 0.41 7.52
CA ILE A 99 6.98 -1.03 7.44
C ILE A 99 7.79 -1.51 8.67
N GLY A 100 7.38 -2.63 9.24
CA GLY A 100 8.00 -3.24 10.42
C GLY A 100 7.42 -2.74 11.75
N TYR A 101 6.56 -1.72 11.75
CA TYR A 101 5.92 -1.20 12.96
C TYR A 101 4.51 -1.76 13.17
N GLY A 102 4.15 -1.91 14.44
CA GLY A 102 2.85 -2.41 14.88
C GLY A 102 1.76 -1.34 14.83
N LEU A 103 0.52 -1.77 14.65
CA LEU A 103 -0.66 -0.88 14.74
C LEU A 103 -0.87 -0.35 16.17
N GLY A 104 -0.41 -1.08 17.19
CA GLY A 104 -0.35 -0.63 18.58
C GLY A 104 0.92 0.15 18.96
N ASP A 105 1.74 0.57 17.99
CA ASP A 105 2.93 1.37 18.28
C ASP A 105 2.54 2.76 18.83
N SER A 106 3.25 3.23 19.85
CA SER A 106 2.95 4.53 20.51
C SER A 106 3.40 5.78 19.73
N THR A 107 4.29 5.61 18.74
CA THR A 107 4.80 6.72 17.92
C THR A 107 4.04 6.83 16.61
N TYR A 108 3.77 5.69 15.96
CA TYR A 108 3.17 5.65 14.62
C TYR A 108 1.74 5.10 14.59
N GLY A 109 1.34 4.30 15.58
CA GLY A 109 0.02 3.66 15.66
C GLY A 109 -0.90 4.32 16.69
N TRP A 110 -1.80 3.52 17.27
CA TRP A 110 -2.78 3.94 18.28
C TRP A 110 -2.33 3.68 19.72
N GLY A 111 -1.08 3.25 19.93
CA GLY A 111 -0.58 2.95 21.27
C GLY A 111 -1.36 1.84 21.96
N SER A 112 -1.97 2.14 23.11
CA SER A 112 -2.61 1.13 23.95
C SER A 112 -3.98 0.65 23.45
N ALA A 113 -4.76 1.56 22.87
CA ALA A 113 -6.14 1.30 22.48
C ALA A 113 -6.67 2.39 21.55
N ILE A 114 -7.66 2.03 20.73
CA ILE A 114 -8.51 2.95 19.99
C ILE A 114 -9.76 3.21 20.84
N THR A 115 -10.10 4.47 21.05
CA THR A 115 -11.27 4.89 21.84
C THR A 115 -12.21 5.81 21.04
N ASP A 116 -13.23 6.35 21.70
CA ASP A 116 -14.17 7.33 21.17
C ASP A 116 -13.50 8.57 20.55
N SER A 117 -12.31 8.95 21.02
CA SER A 117 -11.52 10.05 20.44
C SER A 117 -11.06 9.77 19.02
N ASP A 118 -10.87 8.50 18.68
CA ASP A 118 -10.44 8.05 17.35
C ASP A 118 -11.65 7.62 16.51
N ILE A 119 -12.63 6.96 17.13
CA ILE A 119 -13.86 6.48 16.49
C ILE A 119 -15.08 6.93 17.33
N PRO A 120 -15.76 8.02 16.96
CA PRO A 120 -16.86 8.59 17.75
C PRO A 120 -18.07 7.69 18.01
N SER A 121 -18.18 6.56 17.32
CA SER A 121 -19.25 5.58 17.57
C SER A 121 -18.95 4.61 18.70
N LEU A 122 -17.70 4.54 19.18
CA LEU A 122 -17.36 3.79 20.38
C LEU A 122 -18.02 4.47 21.58
N TYR A 123 -18.81 3.72 22.32
CA TYR A 123 -19.57 4.24 23.46
C TYR A 123 -18.64 4.56 24.63
N ASP A 124 -18.72 5.78 25.16
CA ASP A 124 -18.05 6.23 26.38
C ASP A 124 -19.03 7.10 27.17
N ASP A 125 -19.76 6.48 28.10
CA ASP A 125 -20.76 7.16 28.94
C ASP A 125 -21.19 6.24 30.10
N THR A 126 -22.18 6.67 30.86
CA THR A 126 -22.71 5.97 32.02
C THR A 126 -23.87 5.03 31.66
N ILE A 127 -23.85 3.81 32.21
CA ILE A 127 -25.00 2.89 32.19
C ILE A 127 -25.66 2.79 33.56
N SER A 128 -26.99 2.68 33.57
CA SER A 128 -27.76 2.38 34.79
C SER A 128 -28.02 0.88 34.87
N VAL A 129 -27.53 0.25 35.94
CA VAL A 129 -27.82 -1.16 36.25
C VAL A 129 -28.71 -1.21 37.49
N GLN A 130 -29.85 -1.90 37.35
CA GLN A 130 -30.75 -2.16 38.46
C GLN A 130 -31.06 -3.66 38.51
N ILE A 131 -30.79 -4.27 39.65
CA ILE A 131 -31.10 -5.68 39.92
C ILE A 131 -31.80 -5.76 41.28
N GLY A 132 -33.06 -6.17 41.27
CA GLY A 132 -33.94 -6.08 42.45
C GLY A 132 -33.99 -4.65 43.01
N ASP A 133 -33.67 -4.52 44.30
CA ASP A 133 -33.69 -3.24 45.03
C ASP A 133 -32.35 -2.46 44.93
N VAL A 134 -31.34 -3.01 44.25
CA VAL A 134 -30.01 -2.37 44.11
C VAL A 134 -29.96 -1.65 42.76
N SER A 135 -29.64 -0.36 42.78
CA SER A 135 -29.47 0.48 41.60
C SER A 135 -28.14 1.23 41.67
N GLY A 136 -27.49 1.38 40.52
CA GLY A 136 -26.24 2.10 40.40
C GLY A 136 -25.99 2.50 38.96
N ASP A 137 -25.43 3.70 38.82
CA ASP A 137 -24.89 4.22 37.58
C ASP A 137 -23.40 3.93 37.57
N TYR A 138 -22.88 3.44 36.45
CA TYR A 138 -21.49 3.02 36.28
C TYR A 138 -20.91 3.60 34.99
N ASP A 139 -19.73 4.18 35.11
CA ASP A 139 -18.96 4.65 33.97
C ASP A 139 -18.39 3.46 33.17
N VAL A 140 -18.61 3.47 31.86
CA VAL A 140 -18.16 2.41 30.95
C VAL A 140 -17.71 3.00 29.62
N HIS A 141 -16.69 2.38 29.02
CA HIS A 141 -16.24 2.73 27.69
C HIS A 141 -16.02 1.49 26.81
N GLU A 142 -16.03 1.72 25.51
CA GLU A 142 -15.65 0.77 24.49
C GLU A 142 -14.28 1.10 23.93
N GLU A 143 -13.43 0.08 23.79
CA GLU A 143 -12.11 0.24 23.18
C GLU A 143 -11.78 -0.92 22.24
N VAL A 144 -10.96 -0.64 21.24
CA VAL A 144 -10.33 -1.67 20.39
C VAL A 144 -8.84 -1.72 20.69
N VAL A 145 -8.34 -2.93 20.95
CA VAL A 145 -6.93 -3.15 21.29
C VAL A 145 -6.29 -4.08 20.29
N PHE A 146 -5.14 -3.64 19.78
CA PHE A 146 -4.25 -4.45 18.95
C PHE A 146 -3.14 -5.07 19.77
N SER A 147 -2.82 -6.34 19.51
CA SER A 147 -1.65 -6.97 20.09
C SER A 147 -0.37 -6.47 19.42
N ALA A 148 0.76 -6.58 20.12
CA ALA A 148 2.06 -6.13 19.61
C ALA A 148 2.51 -6.83 18.31
N GLY A 149 1.88 -7.94 17.92
CA GLY A 149 2.22 -8.70 16.71
C GLY A 149 1.56 -8.20 15.42
N LEU A 150 0.49 -7.41 15.52
CA LEU A 150 -0.25 -6.87 14.38
C LEU A 150 0.51 -5.69 13.78
N ALA A 151 1.20 -5.92 12.66
CA ALA A 151 2.16 -4.99 12.09
C ALA A 151 2.13 -4.97 10.57
N VAL A 152 2.63 -3.89 9.99
CA VAL A 152 2.90 -3.78 8.56
C VAL A 152 4.17 -4.56 8.24
N ARG A 153 4.09 -5.52 7.33
CA ARG A 153 5.13 -6.50 7.03
C ARG A 153 5.41 -6.59 5.53
N THR A 154 6.49 -7.28 5.20
CA THR A 154 6.91 -7.74 3.87
C THR A 154 7.19 -9.24 3.95
N GLY A 155 7.38 -9.90 2.81
CA GLY A 155 7.71 -11.33 2.77
C GLY A 155 9.02 -11.69 3.51
N LEU A 156 9.86 -10.70 3.84
CA LEU A 156 11.11 -10.89 4.58
C LEU A 156 10.95 -10.79 6.10
N ASN A 157 9.97 -10.06 6.64
CA ASN A 157 9.88 -9.78 8.08
C ASN A 157 8.71 -10.49 8.78
N ILE A 158 8.34 -11.67 8.27
CA ILE A 158 7.41 -12.62 8.88
C ILE A 158 8.14 -13.79 9.56
N THR A 159 7.40 -14.63 10.29
CA THR A 159 7.99 -15.77 11.03
C THR A 159 8.72 -16.75 10.11
N THR A 160 8.13 -17.04 8.96
CA THR A 160 8.73 -17.91 7.93
C THR A 160 8.74 -17.16 6.60
N PRO A 161 9.85 -16.49 6.26
CA PRO A 161 9.93 -15.69 5.04
C PRO A 161 9.76 -16.48 3.77
N ASP A 162 9.02 -15.85 2.85
CA ASP A 162 8.39 -16.45 1.69
C ASP A 162 8.26 -15.39 0.58
N ASP A 163 8.64 -15.76 -0.63
CA ASP A 163 8.61 -14.91 -1.82
C ASP A 163 7.22 -14.82 -2.46
N GLU A 164 6.25 -15.66 -2.06
CA GLU A 164 4.87 -15.57 -2.53
C GLU A 164 4.20 -14.22 -2.20
N TYR A 165 4.69 -13.51 -1.18
CA TYR A 165 4.26 -12.16 -0.80
C TYR A 165 4.78 -11.06 -1.74
N LYS A 166 5.77 -11.38 -2.58
CA LYS A 166 6.39 -10.47 -3.54
C LYS A 166 6.96 -9.22 -2.85
N ASP A 167 6.92 -8.08 -3.53
CA ASP A 167 7.38 -6.77 -3.07
C ASP A 167 6.26 -5.93 -2.45
N LYS A 168 5.17 -6.57 -2.00
CA LYS A 168 4.00 -5.88 -1.44
C LYS A 168 4.04 -5.87 0.08
N PRO A 169 3.88 -4.71 0.71
CA PRO A 169 3.56 -4.64 2.13
C PRO A 169 2.16 -5.20 2.44
N PHE A 170 2.00 -5.83 3.60
CA PHE A 170 0.74 -6.44 4.06
C PHE A 170 0.64 -6.45 5.59
N ILE A 171 -0.53 -6.83 6.12
CA ILE A 171 -0.74 -7.09 7.56
C ILE A 171 -1.23 -8.52 7.76
N GLU A 172 -0.53 -9.30 8.59
CA GLU A 172 -0.97 -10.60 9.09
C GLU A 172 -1.94 -10.41 10.27
N VAL A 173 -3.14 -10.97 10.20
CA VAL A 173 -4.11 -10.90 11.31
C VAL A 173 -4.04 -12.20 12.11
N LEU A 174 -3.20 -12.19 13.15
CA LEU A 174 -2.95 -13.35 14.00
C LEU A 174 -4.13 -13.61 14.94
N GLN A 175 -4.28 -14.86 15.39
CA GLN A 175 -5.26 -15.21 16.41
C GLN A 175 -5.11 -14.31 17.65
N LYS A 176 -6.22 -13.77 18.14
CA LYS A 176 -6.27 -12.87 19.31
C LYS A 176 -5.45 -11.58 19.18
N SER A 177 -5.09 -11.19 17.96
CA SER A 177 -4.37 -9.94 17.72
C SER A 177 -5.25 -8.70 17.73
N VAL A 178 -6.57 -8.89 17.64
CA VAL A 178 -7.56 -7.81 17.63
C VAL A 178 -8.64 -8.15 18.66
N THR A 179 -8.91 -7.22 19.58
CA THR A 179 -9.91 -7.39 20.63
C THR A 179 -10.72 -6.11 20.79
N TYR A 180 -12.04 -6.21 20.67
CA TYR A 180 -12.97 -5.20 21.18
C TYR A 180 -13.26 -5.47 22.66
N ARG A 181 -13.37 -4.42 23.47
CA ARG A 181 -13.64 -4.50 24.90
C ARG A 181 -14.76 -3.55 25.27
N TYR A 182 -15.70 -4.06 26.05
CA TYR A 182 -16.67 -3.28 26.79
C TYR A 182 -16.19 -3.22 28.24
N ALA A 183 -15.58 -2.10 28.63
CA ALA A 183 -14.86 -1.94 29.87
C ALA A 183 -15.67 -1.15 30.89
N PHE A 184 -15.70 -1.63 32.13
CA PHE A 184 -16.21 -0.86 33.26
C PHE A 184 -15.08 -0.04 33.88
N ASP A 185 -15.26 1.27 34.02
CA ASP A 185 -14.24 2.17 34.57
C ASP A 185 -14.19 2.18 36.09
N GLU A 186 -15.21 1.59 36.71
CA GLU A 186 -15.30 1.40 38.13
C GLU A 186 -15.79 -0.01 38.50
N SER A 187 -15.65 -0.36 39.78
CA SER A 187 -16.19 -1.63 40.28
C SER A 187 -17.70 -1.52 40.48
N VAL A 188 -18.45 -2.52 40.01
CA VAL A 188 -19.89 -2.59 40.27
C VAL A 188 -20.20 -2.91 41.74
N LYS A 189 -21.27 -2.32 42.28
CA LYS A 189 -21.68 -2.50 43.68
C LYS A 189 -22.12 -3.94 43.94
N THR A 190 -21.97 -4.41 45.18
CA THR A 190 -22.55 -5.69 45.62
C THR A 190 -24.06 -5.70 45.37
N GLY A 191 -24.53 -6.72 44.64
CA GLY A 191 -25.93 -6.85 44.20
C GLY A 191 -26.16 -6.44 42.75
N ASN A 192 -25.25 -5.66 42.16
CA ASN A 192 -25.27 -5.26 40.74
C ASN A 192 -24.21 -6.00 39.90
N TYR A 193 -23.68 -7.13 40.39
CA TYR A 193 -22.85 -7.98 39.54
C TYR A 193 -23.71 -8.54 38.40
N LEU A 194 -23.14 -8.76 37.23
CA LEU A 194 -23.87 -9.39 36.13
C LEU A 194 -24.30 -10.82 36.48
N SER A 195 -23.60 -11.49 37.40
CA SER A 195 -24.02 -12.78 37.96
C SER A 195 -25.28 -12.71 38.83
N ASN A 196 -25.73 -11.51 39.23
CA ASN A 196 -26.98 -11.30 39.95
C ASN A 196 -28.18 -11.09 39.00
N ALA A 197 -27.95 -10.87 37.71
CA ALA A 197 -29.02 -10.68 36.73
C ALA A 197 -29.97 -11.88 36.71
N THR A 198 -31.25 -11.62 36.44
CA THR A 198 -32.28 -12.65 36.34
C THR A 198 -33.15 -12.43 35.10
N THR A 199 -34.09 -13.34 34.83
CA THR A 199 -35.09 -13.12 33.78
C THR A 199 -36.08 -12.00 34.09
N ASP A 200 -36.28 -11.68 35.37
CA ASP A 200 -37.20 -10.63 35.81
C ASP A 200 -36.49 -9.27 35.89
N ASP A 201 -35.21 -9.27 36.27
CA ASP A 201 -34.32 -8.11 36.31
C ASP A 201 -33.07 -8.36 35.43
N PRO A 202 -33.21 -8.30 34.09
CA PRO A 202 -32.06 -8.47 33.20
C PRO A 202 -31.20 -7.20 33.13
N VAL A 203 -29.93 -7.36 32.77
CA VAL A 203 -29.02 -6.25 32.48
C VAL A 203 -28.81 -6.16 30.97
N THR A 204 -29.17 -5.02 30.39
CA THR A 204 -29.01 -4.76 28.96
C THR A 204 -27.71 -4.02 28.70
N LEU A 205 -26.87 -4.58 27.83
CA LEU A 205 -25.63 -3.98 27.35
C LEU A 205 -25.70 -3.85 25.82
N ASN A 206 -24.99 -2.89 25.25
CA ASN A 206 -24.84 -2.79 23.80
C ASN A 206 -23.41 -3.18 23.44
N ILE A 207 -23.23 -4.32 22.79
CA ILE A 207 -21.91 -4.91 22.49
C ILE A 207 -21.76 -4.98 20.97
N LEU A 208 -20.82 -4.23 20.40
CA LEU A 208 -20.61 -4.12 18.96
C LEU A 208 -21.90 -3.73 18.19
N GLY A 209 -22.72 -2.86 18.78
CA GLY A 209 -24.00 -2.43 18.21
C GLY A 209 -25.16 -3.44 18.35
N LYS A 210 -24.94 -4.58 19.03
CA LYS A 210 -26.00 -5.54 19.39
C LYS A 210 -26.46 -5.35 20.83
N GLU A 211 -27.77 -5.21 21.01
CA GLU A 211 -28.39 -5.27 22.34
C GLU A 211 -28.30 -6.69 22.91
N VAL A 212 -27.54 -6.84 24.00
CA VAL A 212 -27.34 -8.09 24.74
C VAL A 212 -28.05 -7.97 26.09
N GLU A 213 -29.20 -8.64 26.22
CA GLU A 213 -29.99 -8.67 27.45
C GLU A 213 -29.57 -9.87 28.32
N VAL A 214 -28.68 -9.63 29.26
CA VAL A 214 -28.11 -10.63 30.19
C VAL A 214 -29.12 -10.98 31.27
N THR A 215 -29.43 -12.27 31.39
CA THR A 215 -30.42 -12.83 32.32
C THR A 215 -29.82 -13.74 33.39
N ALA A 216 -28.53 -14.07 33.28
CA ALA A 216 -27.72 -14.73 34.29
C ALA A 216 -26.24 -14.63 33.87
N ALA A 217 -25.32 -14.77 34.82
CA ALA A 217 -23.89 -14.92 34.50
C ALA A 217 -23.15 -15.72 35.59
N THR A 218 -22.01 -16.27 35.22
CA THR A 218 -20.97 -16.79 36.14
C THR A 218 -19.72 -15.93 36.00
N THR A 219 -18.60 -16.29 36.63
CA THR A 219 -17.34 -15.56 36.45
C THR A 219 -16.91 -15.47 34.98
N THR A 220 -17.11 -16.53 34.19
CA THR A 220 -16.57 -16.67 32.82
C THR A 220 -17.64 -17.02 31.78
N SER A 221 -18.91 -16.79 32.08
CA SER A 221 -20.01 -17.04 31.15
C SER A 221 -21.20 -16.11 31.41
N LEU A 222 -21.99 -15.83 30.38
CA LEU A 222 -23.24 -15.06 30.47
C LEU A 222 -24.36 -15.80 29.74
N THR A 223 -25.58 -15.70 30.24
CA THR A 223 -26.79 -16.16 29.57
C THR A 223 -27.57 -14.95 29.09
N ALA A 224 -27.69 -14.80 27.77
CA ALA A 224 -28.42 -13.70 27.17
C ALA A 224 -29.71 -14.19 26.51
N ASN A 225 -30.69 -13.30 26.36
CA ASN A 225 -31.77 -13.52 25.41
C ASN A 225 -31.19 -13.36 23.99
N VAL A 226 -31.48 -14.34 23.12
CA VAL A 226 -31.04 -14.34 21.72
C VAL A 226 -32.24 -14.48 20.80
N GLY A 227 -32.16 -13.98 19.57
CA GLY A 227 -33.30 -13.92 18.65
C GLY A 227 -33.89 -12.51 18.57
N GLU A 228 -34.82 -12.32 17.64
CA GLU A 228 -35.33 -10.98 17.34
C GLU A 228 -36.42 -10.60 18.36
N LYS A 229 -36.22 -9.47 19.05
CA LYS A 229 -37.15 -8.90 20.03
C LYS A 229 -38.06 -7.87 19.34
N PHE A 230 -39.37 -7.99 19.52
CA PHE A 230 -40.33 -7.07 18.92
C PHE A 230 -41.65 -7.07 19.67
N THR A 231 -42.39 -5.96 19.59
CA THR A 231 -43.72 -5.83 20.18
C THR A 231 -44.78 -5.90 19.08
N LEU A 232 -45.80 -6.71 19.31
CA LEU A 232 -46.99 -6.81 18.45
C LEU A 232 -48.22 -6.41 19.25
N ALA A 233 -49.13 -5.70 18.62
CA ALA A 233 -50.52 -5.62 19.07
C ALA A 233 -51.31 -6.85 18.62
N VAL A 234 -52.42 -7.16 19.31
CA VAL A 234 -53.29 -8.28 18.91
C VAL A 234 -53.78 -8.08 17.47
N GLY A 235 -53.54 -9.08 16.62
CA GLY A 235 -53.82 -9.08 15.19
C GLY A 235 -52.66 -8.63 14.30
N GLU A 236 -51.58 -8.08 14.87
CA GLU A 236 -50.37 -7.73 14.12
C GLU A 236 -49.45 -8.93 13.94
N SER A 237 -48.62 -8.83 12.89
CA SER A 237 -47.67 -9.86 12.52
C SER A 237 -46.31 -9.28 12.16
N LYS A 238 -45.26 -10.08 12.34
CA LYS A 238 -43.90 -9.79 11.88
C LYS A 238 -43.27 -11.01 11.21
N GLU A 239 -42.56 -10.80 10.12
CA GLU A 239 -41.79 -11.85 9.44
C GLU A 239 -40.48 -12.11 10.17
N ILE A 240 -40.24 -13.35 10.60
CA ILE A 240 -39.00 -13.82 11.25
C ILE A 240 -38.56 -15.11 10.55
N ALA A 241 -37.33 -15.14 10.01
CA ALA A 241 -36.79 -16.29 9.29
C ALA A 241 -37.76 -16.88 8.24
N SER A 242 -38.37 -16.01 7.43
CA SER A 242 -39.37 -16.33 6.39
C SER A 242 -40.65 -16.98 6.90
N LYS A 243 -40.97 -16.79 8.18
CA LYS A 243 -42.25 -17.21 8.79
C LYS A 243 -42.93 -16.01 9.41
N THR A 244 -44.22 -15.88 9.15
CA THR A 244 -45.05 -14.84 9.74
C THR A 244 -45.43 -15.22 11.17
N VAL A 245 -44.96 -14.45 12.15
CA VAL A 245 -45.30 -14.55 13.58
C VAL A 245 -46.43 -13.56 13.86
N THR A 246 -47.59 -14.05 14.30
CA THR A 246 -48.79 -13.24 14.57
C THR A 246 -49.19 -13.32 16.03
N LEU A 247 -49.44 -12.19 16.67
CA LEU A 247 -50.02 -12.17 18.02
C LEU A 247 -51.55 -12.31 17.91
N VAL A 248 -52.09 -13.44 18.35
CA VAL A 248 -53.53 -13.73 18.24
C VAL A 248 -54.31 -13.21 19.43
N GLU A 249 -53.75 -13.35 20.63
CA GLU A 249 -54.46 -13.01 21.87
C GLU A 249 -53.46 -12.79 23.02
N VAL A 250 -53.83 -11.93 23.97
CA VAL A 250 -53.14 -11.78 25.25
C VAL A 250 -54.14 -12.13 26.35
N GLY A 251 -53.83 -13.15 27.15
CA GLY A 251 -54.64 -13.62 28.26
C GLY A 251 -54.47 -12.76 29.51
N SER A 252 -55.53 -12.67 30.32
CA SER A 252 -55.49 -11.99 31.62
C SER A 252 -54.63 -12.71 32.67
N ASP A 253 -54.33 -13.99 32.45
CA ASP A 253 -53.40 -14.81 33.24
C ASP A 253 -51.92 -14.57 32.87
N GLY A 254 -51.66 -13.66 31.92
CA GLY A 254 -50.33 -13.32 31.44
C GLY A 254 -49.80 -14.23 30.33
N SER A 255 -50.59 -15.22 29.87
CA SER A 255 -50.26 -15.99 28.68
C SER A 255 -50.50 -15.20 27.40
N ILE A 256 -49.83 -15.59 26.31
CA ILE A 256 -50.10 -15.07 24.97
C ILE A 256 -50.39 -16.23 24.03
N ARG A 257 -51.24 -16.01 23.03
CA ARG A 257 -51.44 -16.93 21.92
C ARG A 257 -50.74 -16.39 20.69
N VAL A 258 -49.81 -17.16 20.14
CA VAL A 258 -49.03 -16.80 18.96
C VAL A 258 -49.27 -17.83 17.86
N ASP A 259 -49.46 -17.35 16.64
CA ASP A 259 -49.50 -18.16 15.42
C ASP A 259 -48.22 -17.96 14.61
N VAL A 260 -47.58 -19.05 14.19
CA VAL A 260 -46.40 -19.02 13.33
C VAL A 260 -46.67 -19.90 12.11
N GLY A 261 -46.86 -19.27 10.95
CA GLY A 261 -47.11 -19.98 9.69
C GLY A 261 -48.32 -20.92 9.71
N GLY A 262 -49.37 -20.60 10.47
CA GLY A 262 -50.60 -21.38 10.59
C GLY A 262 -50.64 -22.38 11.76
N GLU A 263 -49.54 -22.51 12.53
CA GLU A 263 -49.55 -23.24 13.80
C GLU A 263 -49.70 -22.28 14.99
N SER A 264 -50.74 -22.47 15.81
CA SER A 264 -51.02 -21.65 16.99
C SER A 264 -50.69 -22.36 18.31
N LYS A 265 -50.03 -21.68 19.25
CA LYS A 265 -49.86 -22.16 20.63
C LYS A 265 -50.04 -21.05 21.68
N ILE A 266 -50.40 -21.46 22.89
CA ILE A 266 -50.42 -20.60 24.08
C ILE A 266 -49.06 -20.70 24.77
N ILE A 267 -48.51 -19.55 25.17
CA ILE A 267 -47.21 -19.41 25.82
C ILE A 267 -47.42 -18.65 27.12
N GLY A 268 -47.20 -19.32 28.27
CA GLY A 268 -47.30 -18.68 29.58
C GLY A 268 -46.28 -17.54 29.75
N SER A 269 -46.52 -16.65 30.71
CA SER A 269 -45.62 -15.52 31.02
C SER A 269 -44.18 -16.01 31.25
N GLY A 270 -43.20 -15.38 30.59
CA GLY A 270 -41.77 -15.73 30.70
C GLY A 270 -41.37 -17.03 30.00
N ASN A 271 -42.32 -17.87 29.57
CA ASN A 271 -42.05 -19.16 28.98
C ASN A 271 -41.67 -19.06 27.50
N THR A 272 -40.96 -20.08 27.02
CA THR A 272 -40.68 -20.29 25.60
C THR A 272 -41.38 -21.55 25.10
N ASN A 273 -41.96 -21.50 23.90
CA ASN A 273 -42.49 -22.66 23.19
C ASN A 273 -42.00 -22.68 21.74
N THR A 274 -41.88 -23.88 21.16
CA THR A 274 -41.69 -24.02 19.70
C THR A 274 -43.04 -24.00 18.98
N VAL A 275 -43.20 -23.07 18.04
CA VAL A 275 -44.42 -22.84 17.26
C VAL A 275 -44.04 -22.72 15.79
N GLY A 276 -44.60 -23.55 14.89
CA GLY A 276 -44.26 -23.49 13.47
C GLY A 276 -42.77 -23.71 13.18
N GLY A 277 -42.03 -24.39 14.08
CA GLY A 277 -40.58 -24.59 13.99
C GLY A 277 -39.70 -23.39 14.38
N LEU A 278 -40.26 -22.30 14.92
CA LEU A 278 -39.51 -21.24 15.60
C LEU A 278 -39.68 -21.36 17.11
N ARG A 279 -38.64 -20.99 17.87
CA ARG A 279 -38.77 -20.79 19.31
C ARG A 279 -39.31 -19.39 19.55
N VAL A 280 -40.33 -19.28 20.38
CA VAL A 280 -41.05 -18.04 20.68
C VAL A 280 -41.16 -17.89 22.19
N LYS A 281 -40.63 -16.79 22.74
CA LYS A 281 -40.68 -16.45 24.16
C LYS A 281 -41.68 -15.32 24.40
N ASN A 282 -42.57 -15.50 25.37
CA ASN A 282 -43.43 -14.44 25.91
C ASN A 282 -42.61 -13.60 26.88
N HIS A 283 -42.03 -12.50 26.39
CA HIS A 283 -41.09 -11.69 27.16
C HIS A 283 -41.82 -10.67 28.05
N ALA A 284 -42.72 -9.87 27.46
CA ALA A 284 -43.53 -8.91 28.21
C ALA A 284 -44.93 -8.78 27.59
N ARG A 285 -45.89 -8.24 28.35
CA ARG A 285 -47.26 -8.04 27.85
C ARG A 285 -47.98 -6.88 28.53
N ILE A 286 -48.93 -6.32 27.79
CA ILE A 286 -49.91 -5.36 28.27
C ILE A 286 -51.29 -5.92 27.92
N TYR A 287 -52.03 -6.33 28.94
CA TYR A 287 -53.42 -6.73 28.81
C TYR A 287 -54.33 -5.58 29.22
N THR A 288 -55.33 -5.25 28.40
CA THR A 288 -56.31 -4.22 28.73
C THR A 288 -57.72 -4.66 28.37
N THR A 289 -58.67 -4.33 29.26
CA THR A 289 -60.12 -4.48 29.04
C THR A 289 -60.78 -3.12 28.77
N ALA A 290 -60.01 -2.03 28.76
CA ALA A 290 -60.52 -0.69 28.52
C ALA A 290 -61.03 -0.56 27.08
N SER A 291 -62.20 0.07 26.92
CA SER A 291 -62.77 0.33 25.60
C SER A 291 -61.82 1.20 24.77
N GLY A 292 -61.38 0.67 23.61
CA GLY A 292 -60.39 1.32 22.75
C GLY A 292 -58.93 1.00 23.07
N GLY A 293 -58.66 0.26 24.16
CA GLY A 293 -57.33 -0.27 24.45
C GLY A 293 -57.01 -1.50 23.59
N VAL A 294 -55.78 -1.61 23.10
CA VAL A 294 -55.31 -2.77 22.36
C VAL A 294 -54.29 -3.50 23.22
N SER A 295 -54.55 -4.79 23.49
CA SER A 295 -53.56 -5.62 24.17
C SER A 295 -52.36 -5.85 23.27
N GLN A 296 -51.17 -5.87 23.87
CA GLN A 296 -49.90 -6.03 23.15
C GLN A 296 -48.99 -7.00 23.89
N ALA A 297 -48.05 -7.62 23.17
CA ALA A 297 -47.01 -8.45 23.75
C ALA A 297 -45.67 -8.22 23.08
N THR A 298 -44.61 -8.17 23.90
CA THR A 298 -43.23 -8.24 23.44
C THR A 298 -42.81 -9.69 23.39
N VAL A 299 -42.36 -10.10 22.21
CA VAL A 299 -42.00 -11.47 21.87
C VAL A 299 -40.54 -11.50 21.44
N ILE A 300 -39.83 -12.55 21.83
CA ILE A 300 -38.51 -12.87 21.29
C ILE A 300 -38.67 -14.15 20.47
N ALA A 301 -38.33 -14.10 19.18
CA ALA A 301 -38.51 -15.24 18.28
C ALA A 301 -37.27 -15.50 17.42
N GLY A 302 -36.96 -16.78 17.21
CA GLY A 302 -35.79 -17.21 16.42
C GLY A 302 -35.56 -18.72 16.45
N SER A 303 -34.37 -19.16 16.01
CA SER A 303 -33.91 -20.54 16.19
C SER A 303 -33.67 -20.87 17.68
N LYS A 304 -33.15 -19.89 18.42
CA LYS A 304 -32.99 -19.84 19.88
C LYS A 304 -33.67 -18.58 20.42
N THR A 305 -34.06 -18.60 21.70
CA THR A 305 -34.64 -17.44 22.41
C THR A 305 -33.79 -16.99 23.60
N SER A 306 -32.86 -17.84 24.03
CA SER A 306 -31.87 -17.58 25.08
C SER A 306 -30.74 -18.60 24.91
N GLU A 307 -29.52 -18.17 25.23
CA GLU A 307 -28.30 -18.95 25.08
C GLU A 307 -27.29 -18.56 26.14
N THR A 308 -26.47 -19.53 26.57
CA THR A 308 -25.36 -19.31 27.50
C THR A 308 -24.06 -19.35 26.70
N PHE A 309 -23.30 -18.27 26.77
CA PHE A 309 -21.99 -18.11 26.15
C PHE A 309 -20.91 -18.18 27.23
N ASN A 310 -19.95 -19.09 27.05
CA ASN A 310 -18.73 -19.19 27.84
C ASN A 310 -17.59 -18.44 27.15
N THR A 311 -16.53 -18.13 27.90
CA THR A 311 -15.29 -17.70 27.27
C THR A 311 -14.80 -18.75 26.27
N GLY A 312 -14.49 -18.31 25.04
CA GLY A 312 -14.12 -19.18 23.92
C GLY A 312 -15.28 -19.57 23.00
N ASP A 313 -16.54 -19.35 23.42
CA ASP A 313 -17.70 -19.62 22.57
C ASP A 313 -17.83 -18.52 21.49
N GLU A 314 -18.53 -18.84 20.41
CA GLU A 314 -18.76 -17.94 19.29
C GLU A 314 -19.52 -16.67 19.70
N PHE A 315 -19.14 -15.53 19.12
CA PHE A 315 -19.91 -14.30 19.27
C PHE A 315 -21.29 -14.44 18.61
N ILE A 316 -22.28 -13.71 19.11
CA ILE A 316 -23.68 -13.84 18.67
C ILE A 316 -23.80 -13.68 17.14
N GLY A 317 -24.28 -14.74 16.47
CA GLY A 317 -24.51 -14.78 15.03
C GLY A 317 -23.35 -15.34 14.20
N GLN A 318 -22.24 -15.76 14.82
CA GLN A 318 -21.11 -16.44 14.18
C GLN A 318 -21.40 -17.95 13.97
N ASP A 319 -20.55 -18.63 13.18
CA ASP A 319 -20.60 -20.08 13.00
C ASP A 319 -20.05 -20.80 14.23
N GLU A 320 -20.86 -21.65 14.87
CA GLU A 320 -20.50 -22.40 16.08
C GLU A 320 -19.29 -23.34 15.88
N ASN A 321 -18.97 -23.75 14.66
CA ASN A 321 -17.89 -24.72 14.40
C ASN A 321 -16.57 -24.07 13.95
N ASP A 322 -16.63 -22.83 13.45
CA ASP A 322 -15.49 -22.08 12.95
C ASP A 322 -15.77 -20.57 13.04
N PRO A 323 -15.85 -20.02 14.27
CA PRO A 323 -16.20 -18.63 14.49
C PRO A 323 -15.04 -17.70 14.15
N ASP A 324 -15.34 -16.60 13.48
CA ASP A 324 -14.35 -15.54 13.26
C ASP A 324 -14.05 -14.78 14.57
N TRP A 325 -15.09 -14.59 15.38
CA TRP A 325 -15.08 -13.82 16.62
C TRP A 325 -15.63 -14.64 17.76
N ILE A 326 -14.92 -14.64 18.89
CA ILE A 326 -15.30 -15.36 20.11
C ILE A 326 -15.46 -14.42 21.29
N TRP A 327 -16.26 -14.84 22.25
CA TRP A 327 -16.35 -14.21 23.56
C TRP A 327 -15.10 -14.46 24.38
N GLN A 328 -14.60 -13.41 25.03
CA GLN A 328 -13.60 -13.51 26.09
C GLN A 328 -14.16 -12.83 27.35
N ILE A 329 -14.71 -13.66 28.24
CA ILE A 329 -15.51 -13.23 29.39
C ILE A 329 -14.78 -13.60 30.68
N ASP A 330 -14.65 -12.64 31.59
CA ASP A 330 -14.05 -12.87 32.91
C ASP A 330 -14.59 -11.90 33.97
N ASN A 331 -14.42 -12.24 35.24
CA ASN A 331 -14.76 -11.42 36.41
C ASN A 331 -16.21 -10.89 36.49
N LEU A 332 -17.22 -11.57 35.91
CA LEU A 332 -18.60 -11.05 35.98
C LEU A 332 -19.30 -11.23 37.35
N GLY A 333 -18.64 -11.91 38.30
CA GLY A 333 -19.30 -12.44 39.50
C GLY A 333 -18.81 -11.96 40.87
N THR A 334 -17.83 -11.07 40.97
CA THR A 334 -17.26 -10.64 42.27
C THR A 334 -16.79 -9.19 42.27
N ALA A 335 -17.03 -8.42 43.35
CA ALA A 335 -16.21 -7.24 43.63
C ALA A 335 -14.92 -7.74 44.29
N SER A 336 -13.84 -7.73 43.54
CA SER A 336 -12.52 -7.74 44.15
C SER A 336 -11.82 -6.45 43.78
N ASN A 337 -12.01 -5.44 44.65
CA ASN A 337 -11.12 -4.31 44.89
C ASN A 337 -10.14 -3.98 43.75
N ASP A 338 -10.49 -3.00 42.93
CA ASP A 338 -9.76 -2.38 41.80
C ASP A 338 -9.20 -3.30 40.69
N ASN A 339 -9.11 -4.62 40.91
CA ASN A 339 -8.69 -5.63 39.92
C ASN A 339 -9.87 -6.46 39.36
N GLY A 340 -11.09 -6.25 39.86
CA GLY A 340 -12.29 -7.06 39.63
C GLY A 340 -13.38 -6.44 38.76
N LYS A 341 -13.02 -5.50 37.86
CA LYS A 341 -13.94 -4.96 36.85
C LYS A 341 -14.43 -6.09 35.93
N PRO A 342 -15.73 -6.15 35.58
CA PRO A 342 -16.23 -7.10 34.58
C PRO A 342 -15.45 -6.97 33.26
N LYS A 343 -15.09 -8.10 32.65
CA LYS A 343 -14.43 -8.13 31.35
C LYS A 343 -15.35 -8.78 30.33
N ILE A 344 -15.81 -7.99 29.37
CA ILE A 344 -16.70 -8.41 28.30
C ILE A 344 -16.01 -8.04 26.99
N ASN A 345 -15.25 -9.01 26.46
CA ASN A 345 -14.45 -8.79 25.27
C ASN A 345 -14.94 -9.67 24.13
N VAL A 346 -14.73 -9.19 22.91
CA VAL A 346 -14.94 -9.95 21.68
C VAL A 346 -13.62 -9.95 20.92
N THR A 347 -13.06 -11.13 20.69
CA THR A 347 -11.69 -11.30 20.21
C THR A 347 -11.69 -12.11 18.91
N TRP A 348 -10.83 -11.71 17.98
CA TRP A 348 -10.59 -12.43 16.73
C TRP A 348 -9.97 -13.80 16.99
N ASP A 349 -10.51 -14.87 16.38
CA ASP A 349 -10.07 -16.26 16.63
C ASP A 349 -9.51 -17.00 15.40
N GLN A 350 -9.33 -16.31 14.28
CA GLN A 350 -8.76 -16.90 13.07
C GLN A 350 -7.28 -16.51 12.89
N VAL A 351 -6.62 -17.11 11.90
CA VAL A 351 -5.21 -16.84 11.57
C VAL A 351 -5.11 -16.51 10.09
N TRP A 352 -4.74 -15.27 9.78
CA TRP A 352 -4.51 -14.77 8.42
C TRP A 352 -3.03 -14.48 8.23
N THR A 353 -2.30 -15.48 7.72
CA THR A 353 -0.83 -15.47 7.59
C THR A 353 -0.34 -16.11 6.29
N ASP A 354 -1.23 -16.40 5.34
CA ASP A 354 -0.84 -16.95 4.04
C ASP A 354 -0.87 -15.81 3.00
N SER A 355 -0.08 -15.91 1.93
CA SER A 355 0.07 -14.85 0.92
C SER A 355 -1.26 -14.42 0.26
N ASN A 356 -2.29 -15.27 0.31
CA ASN A 356 -3.64 -15.03 -0.17
C ASN A 356 -4.66 -14.71 0.93
N GLU A 357 -4.24 -14.72 2.20
CA GLU A 357 -5.03 -14.52 3.41
C GLU A 357 -4.27 -13.59 4.36
N VAL A 358 -4.10 -12.35 3.91
CA VAL A 358 -3.55 -11.19 4.64
C VAL A 358 -4.27 -9.93 4.14
N LEU A 359 -4.08 -8.79 4.81
CA LEU A 359 -4.57 -7.50 4.32
C LEU A 359 -3.53 -6.84 3.44
N TYR A 360 -3.84 -6.65 2.16
CA TYR A 360 -3.07 -5.78 1.26
C TYR A 360 -3.70 -4.39 1.16
N GLU A 361 -3.00 -3.48 0.49
CA GLU A 361 -3.55 -2.19 0.09
C GLU A 361 -4.93 -2.33 -0.59
N GLY A 362 -5.89 -1.54 -0.11
CA GLY A 362 -7.29 -1.55 -0.50
C GLY A 362 -8.19 -2.50 0.31
N ASP A 363 -7.62 -3.44 1.07
CA ASP A 363 -8.40 -4.41 1.83
C ASP A 363 -8.94 -3.83 3.16
N THR A 364 -10.05 -4.41 3.62
CA THR A 364 -10.72 -4.04 4.87
C THR A 364 -10.90 -5.24 5.78
N PHE A 365 -10.75 -5.02 7.08
CA PHE A 365 -11.05 -5.96 8.15
C PHE A 365 -12.13 -5.36 9.04
N SER A 366 -13.30 -5.99 9.10
CA SER A 366 -14.46 -5.48 9.84
C SER A 366 -14.80 -6.35 11.04
N PHE A 367 -15.14 -5.68 12.13
CA PHE A 367 -15.76 -6.28 13.31
C PHE A 367 -17.21 -6.69 12.99
N PRO A 368 -17.85 -7.52 13.84
CA PRO A 368 -19.25 -7.86 13.71
C PRO A 368 -20.14 -6.64 13.45
N ASP A 369 -21.13 -6.80 12.57
CA ASP A 369 -22.04 -5.75 12.08
C ASP A 369 -21.36 -4.51 11.44
N ASN A 370 -20.07 -4.61 11.10
CA ASN A 370 -19.22 -3.48 10.69
C ASN A 370 -19.14 -2.37 11.76
N TYR A 371 -19.24 -2.75 13.04
CA TYR A 371 -19.22 -1.79 14.15
C TYR A 371 -17.96 -0.91 14.14
N VAL A 372 -16.82 -1.55 13.89
CA VAL A 372 -15.52 -0.94 13.61
C VAL A 372 -14.96 -1.60 12.36
N THR A 373 -14.31 -0.82 11.51
CA THR A 373 -13.60 -1.30 10.33
C THR A 373 -12.17 -0.74 10.32
N LEU A 374 -11.21 -1.63 10.14
CA LEU A 374 -9.84 -1.34 9.79
C LEU A 374 -9.69 -1.40 8.27
N LYS A 375 -9.03 -0.43 7.66
CA LYS A 375 -8.73 -0.42 6.22
C LYS A 375 -7.25 -0.16 6.01
N PHE A 376 -6.60 -1.02 5.23
CA PHE A 376 -5.32 -0.67 4.64
C PHE A 376 -5.63 0.17 3.39
N ASP A 377 -5.62 1.49 3.53
CA ASP A 377 -6.15 2.38 2.49
C ASP A 377 -5.20 2.52 1.30
N SER A 378 -3.96 2.90 1.58
CA SER A 378 -2.95 3.16 0.57
C SER A 378 -1.54 2.92 1.09
N LEU A 379 -0.60 2.78 0.16
CA LEU A 379 0.83 2.92 0.42
C LEU A 379 1.34 4.24 -0.15
N THR A 380 2.29 4.87 0.54
CA THR A 380 3.03 5.99 -0.07
C THR A 380 3.82 5.44 -1.26
N ASP A 381 3.67 6.09 -2.42
CA ASP A 381 4.28 5.64 -3.67
C ASP A 381 5.80 5.54 -3.54
N GLY A 382 6.30 4.34 -3.84
CA GLY A 382 7.71 4.06 -3.93
C GLY A 382 8.29 4.50 -5.26
N VAL A 383 9.22 5.45 -5.24
CA VAL A 383 10.12 5.68 -6.38
C VAL A 383 11.47 5.09 -6.02
N TRP A 384 12.02 4.26 -6.92
CA TRP A 384 13.32 3.66 -6.72
C TRP A 384 14.32 4.15 -7.76
N ARG A 385 15.55 4.33 -7.29
CA ARG A 385 16.73 4.37 -8.14
C ARG A 385 17.27 2.96 -8.29
N ASP A 386 17.23 2.47 -9.52
CA ASP A 386 17.71 1.13 -9.83
C ASP A 386 19.24 1.09 -9.92
N TYR A 387 19.81 0.07 -9.29
CA TYR A 387 21.20 -0.31 -9.40
C TYR A 387 21.33 -1.74 -9.94
N ILE A 388 22.40 -1.97 -10.68
CA ILE A 388 22.77 -3.29 -11.18
C ILE A 388 24.20 -3.57 -10.76
N LEU A 389 24.40 -4.72 -10.12
CA LEU A 389 25.69 -5.35 -9.94
C LEU A 389 25.81 -6.49 -10.95
N GLU A 390 26.73 -6.38 -11.91
CA GLU A 390 26.89 -7.41 -12.95
C GLU A 390 28.36 -7.66 -13.28
N LYS A 391 28.64 -8.86 -13.79
CA LYS A 391 29.98 -9.18 -14.29
C LYS A 391 30.24 -8.48 -15.62
N THR A 392 31.33 -7.72 -15.70
CA THR A 392 31.79 -7.05 -16.93
C THR A 392 33.28 -7.24 -17.14
N THR A 393 33.81 -6.73 -18.24
CA THR A 393 35.25 -6.68 -18.52
C THR A 393 35.66 -5.22 -18.75
N VAL A 394 36.66 -4.73 -18.02
CA VAL A 394 37.11 -3.32 -18.10
C VAL A 394 38.63 -3.22 -18.02
N GLU A 395 39.19 -2.18 -18.63
CA GLU A 395 40.58 -1.80 -18.40
C GLU A 395 40.70 -1.05 -17.07
N LEU A 396 41.60 -1.50 -16.21
CA LEU A 396 41.85 -0.91 -14.90
C LEU A 396 43.07 -0.02 -14.93
N TYR A 397 43.02 1.05 -14.14
CA TYR A 397 44.06 2.06 -14.04
C TYR A 397 44.43 2.26 -12.57
N ASN A 398 45.70 2.51 -12.29
CA ASN A 398 46.13 2.94 -10.96
C ASN A 398 45.66 4.39 -10.68
N SER A 399 45.88 4.85 -9.45
CA SER A 399 45.51 6.21 -9.00
C SER A 399 46.15 7.33 -9.86
N THR A 400 47.28 7.08 -10.51
CA THR A 400 47.93 8.07 -11.41
C THR A 400 47.40 8.04 -12.84
N GLY A 401 46.38 7.22 -13.14
CA GLY A 401 45.82 7.08 -14.49
C GLY A 401 46.68 6.25 -15.46
N LYS A 402 47.66 5.49 -14.94
CA LYS A 402 48.41 4.51 -15.72
C LYS A 402 47.72 3.15 -15.63
N GLN A 403 47.74 2.37 -16.70
CA GLN A 403 47.12 1.05 -16.73
C GLN A 403 47.65 0.16 -15.57
N ASP A 404 46.73 -0.42 -14.80
CA ASP A 404 47.05 -1.29 -13.68
C ASP A 404 47.43 -2.68 -14.22
N THR A 405 48.66 -3.09 -13.96
CA THR A 405 49.26 -4.30 -14.55
C THR A 405 49.12 -5.53 -13.67
N GLY A 406 48.52 -5.42 -12.48
CA GLY A 406 48.27 -6.57 -11.60
C GLY A 406 49.50 -7.44 -11.25
N GLY A 407 50.72 -6.90 -11.41
CA GLY A 407 51.97 -7.66 -11.32
C GLY A 407 52.69 -7.48 -9.99
N THR A 408 53.17 -8.60 -9.43
CA THR A 408 54.12 -8.64 -8.31
C THR A 408 55.54 -8.34 -8.82
N GLY A 409 55.92 -7.07 -8.98
CA GLY A 409 57.29 -6.73 -9.38
C GLY A 409 57.49 -5.28 -9.84
N SER A 410 58.72 -4.77 -9.67
CA SER A 410 59.12 -3.37 -9.82
C SER A 410 59.41 -2.88 -11.25
N GLU A 411 59.00 -3.61 -12.30
CA GLU A 411 59.19 -3.17 -13.69
C GLU A 411 57.92 -3.46 -14.52
N PRO A 412 57.34 -2.46 -15.22
CA PRO A 412 56.04 -2.59 -15.88
C PRO A 412 56.15 -3.38 -17.19
N SER A 413 55.47 -4.53 -17.27
CA SER A 413 55.01 -5.10 -18.54
C SER A 413 53.56 -4.65 -18.77
N TRP A 414 53.32 -3.97 -19.90
CA TRP A 414 52.04 -3.42 -20.31
C TRP A 414 51.02 -4.55 -20.54
N ASN A 415 50.15 -4.82 -19.56
CA ASN A 415 48.97 -5.66 -19.82
C ASN A 415 47.91 -4.79 -20.48
N THR A 416 47.73 -4.94 -21.81
CA THR A 416 46.81 -4.16 -22.64
C THR A 416 45.38 -4.71 -22.67
N SER A 417 45.03 -5.66 -21.81
CA SER A 417 43.78 -6.42 -21.94
C SER A 417 42.82 -6.14 -20.79
N ALA A 418 41.57 -5.83 -21.13
CA ALA A 418 40.48 -5.67 -20.18
C ALA A 418 40.32 -6.94 -19.31
N VAL A 419 40.05 -6.76 -18.01
CA VAL A 419 39.94 -7.86 -17.03
C VAL A 419 38.51 -7.99 -16.48
N PRO A 420 38.09 -9.20 -16.05
CA PRO A 420 36.79 -9.38 -15.41
C PRO A 420 36.67 -8.60 -14.10
N VAL A 421 35.53 -7.97 -13.88
CA VAL A 421 35.16 -7.25 -12.64
C VAL A 421 33.67 -7.41 -12.36
N LEU A 422 33.25 -7.16 -11.13
CA LEU A 422 31.87 -6.82 -10.83
C LEU A 422 31.70 -5.31 -10.95
N THR A 423 30.81 -4.88 -11.83
CA THR A 423 30.42 -3.48 -12.00
C THR A 423 29.15 -3.23 -11.21
N LEU A 424 29.19 -2.30 -10.27
CA LEU A 424 28.00 -1.71 -9.67
C LEU A 424 27.71 -0.39 -10.41
N LYS A 425 26.51 -0.25 -10.98
CA LYS A 425 26.09 0.92 -11.74
C LYS A 425 24.67 1.35 -11.38
N ALA A 426 24.42 2.66 -11.36
CA ALA A 426 23.07 3.21 -11.39
C ALA A 426 22.51 3.12 -12.83
N VAL A 427 21.26 2.66 -13.01
CA VAL A 427 20.67 2.38 -14.34
C VAL A 427 20.49 3.65 -15.18
N ASN A 428 20.31 4.80 -14.54
CA ASN A 428 20.12 6.10 -15.21
C ASN A 428 21.37 7.01 -15.20
N GLY A 429 22.52 6.51 -14.73
CA GLY A 429 23.83 7.12 -14.99
C GLY A 429 24.11 8.49 -14.34
N GLU A 430 23.47 8.82 -13.23
CA GLU A 430 23.72 10.08 -12.51
C GLU A 430 24.96 9.98 -11.62
N ASP A 431 25.89 10.91 -11.81
CA ASP A 431 27.22 10.90 -11.15
C ASP A 431 27.16 11.07 -9.63
N ASP A 432 26.01 11.38 -9.03
CA ASP A 432 25.80 11.50 -7.58
C ASP A 432 25.27 10.21 -6.92
N ALA A 433 24.98 9.16 -7.70
CA ALA A 433 24.32 7.95 -7.20
C ALA A 433 25.16 7.11 -6.23
N ILE A 434 26.49 7.17 -6.28
CA ILE A 434 27.41 6.39 -5.45
C ILE A 434 28.50 7.30 -4.90
N LYS A 435 28.66 7.34 -3.58
CA LYS A 435 29.64 8.18 -2.89
C LYS A 435 30.69 7.37 -2.16
N PHE A 436 31.94 7.76 -2.33
CA PHE A 436 33.09 7.19 -1.62
C PHE A 436 33.25 7.81 -0.22
N PRO A 437 33.82 7.06 0.74
CA PRO A 437 34.01 7.55 2.10
C PRO A 437 35.07 8.65 2.14
N SER A 438 35.03 9.50 3.16
CA SER A 438 35.99 10.60 3.35
C SER A 438 37.39 10.14 3.78
N SER A 439 37.55 8.85 4.15
CA SER A 439 38.81 8.26 4.58
C SER A 439 38.84 6.76 4.28
N GLY A 440 40.00 6.10 4.40
CA GLY A 440 40.14 4.67 4.10
C GLY A 440 40.29 4.33 2.61
N VAL A 441 40.15 5.33 1.74
CA VAL A 441 40.42 5.28 0.30
C VAL A 441 41.52 6.27 -0.09
N VAL A 442 42.11 6.12 -1.28
CA VAL A 442 43.13 7.06 -1.79
C VAL A 442 42.54 8.47 -1.94
N SER A 443 43.38 9.49 -1.76
CA SER A 443 42.96 10.91 -1.67
C SER A 443 42.14 11.40 -2.86
N GLN A 444 42.32 10.82 -4.04
CA GLN A 444 41.59 11.21 -5.25
C GLN A 444 40.13 10.75 -5.24
N CYS A 445 39.79 9.74 -4.45
CA CYS A 445 38.43 9.20 -4.33
C CYS A 445 37.69 9.69 -3.08
N GLN A 446 38.38 10.31 -2.12
CA GLN A 446 37.77 10.69 -0.84
C GLN A 446 36.59 11.65 -1.04
N GLY A 447 35.39 11.23 -0.63
CA GLY A 447 34.16 12.00 -0.77
C GLY A 447 33.72 12.27 -2.21
N LYS A 448 34.28 11.55 -3.20
CA LYS A 448 33.87 11.67 -4.60
C LYS A 448 32.62 10.86 -4.87
N GLU A 449 31.85 11.35 -5.83
CA GLU A 449 30.62 10.72 -6.30
C GLU A 449 30.83 10.20 -7.72
N THR A 450 30.13 9.12 -8.05
CA THR A 450 30.11 8.50 -9.38
C THR A 450 28.79 7.76 -9.59
N ASP A 451 28.45 7.46 -10.85
CA ASP A 451 27.36 6.55 -11.21
C ASP A 451 27.79 5.08 -11.24
N GLN A 452 29.10 4.81 -11.17
CA GLN A 452 29.66 3.49 -11.45
C GLN A 452 30.96 3.20 -10.69
N VAL A 453 31.03 2.00 -10.09
CA VAL A 453 32.24 1.47 -9.45
C VAL A 453 32.53 0.05 -9.93
N PHE A 454 33.82 -0.31 -9.90
CA PHE A 454 34.31 -1.61 -10.36
C PHE A 454 35.02 -2.33 -9.23
N ILE A 455 34.67 -3.60 -9.03
CA ILE A 455 35.17 -4.43 -7.95
C ILE A 455 35.92 -5.60 -8.56
N ARG A 456 37.20 -5.71 -8.23
CA ARG A 456 38.05 -6.82 -8.66
C ARG A 456 38.50 -7.60 -7.43
N ALA A 457 38.33 -8.92 -7.48
CA ALA A 457 38.93 -9.81 -6.50
C ALA A 457 39.94 -10.74 -7.18
N ALA A 458 40.95 -11.16 -6.43
CA ALA A 458 41.88 -12.20 -6.85
C ALA A 458 41.95 -13.30 -5.80
N ARG A 459 41.84 -14.56 -6.24
CA ARG A 459 42.05 -15.72 -5.37
C ARG A 459 43.54 -15.87 -5.08
N GLY A 460 43.92 -15.88 -3.80
CA GLY A 460 45.30 -16.18 -3.42
C GLY A 460 45.65 -17.62 -3.80
N THR A 461 46.70 -17.84 -4.59
CA THR A 461 47.25 -19.19 -4.80
C THR A 461 48.04 -19.59 -3.55
N SER A 462 47.60 -20.66 -2.89
CA SER A 462 48.37 -21.28 -1.80
C SER A 462 49.58 -21.99 -2.40
N GLY A 463 50.66 -21.26 -2.65
CA GLY A 463 51.95 -21.83 -2.98
C GLY A 463 52.61 -22.40 -1.73
N VAL A 464 52.83 -23.71 -1.67
CA VAL A 464 53.67 -24.33 -0.66
C VAL A 464 55.10 -23.82 -0.84
N ALA A 465 55.72 -23.40 0.26
CA ALA A 465 57.05 -22.82 0.33
C ALA A 465 58.12 -23.67 -0.39
N GLY A 466 58.69 -23.12 -1.47
CA GLY A 466 60.02 -23.46 -1.93
C GLY A 466 61.02 -22.46 -1.34
N ASP A 467 62.09 -22.98 -0.76
CA ASP A 467 63.09 -22.27 0.04
C ASP A 467 63.71 -21.04 -0.68
N GLY A 468 63.61 -19.86 -0.07
CA GLY A 468 64.39 -18.67 -0.45
C GLY A 468 63.66 -17.54 -1.17
N GLY A 469 62.84 -16.77 -0.44
CA GLY A 469 62.37 -15.43 -0.85
C GLY A 469 60.88 -15.24 -0.61
N TYR A 470 60.52 -14.43 0.37
CA TYR A 470 59.13 -14.02 0.60
C TYR A 470 58.57 -13.30 -0.64
N ILE A 471 57.78 -14.00 -1.46
CA ILE A 471 56.66 -13.35 -2.14
C ILE A 471 55.52 -13.47 -1.14
N GLN A 472 55.23 -12.38 -0.42
CA GLN A 472 53.95 -12.28 0.27
C GLN A 472 52.87 -12.28 -0.81
N THR A 473 52.30 -13.45 -1.10
CA THR A 473 50.97 -13.53 -1.73
C THR A 473 50.00 -12.99 -0.68
N TYR A 474 49.84 -11.67 -0.64
CA TYR A 474 48.79 -11.06 0.17
C TYR A 474 47.47 -11.64 -0.31
N GLY A 475 46.83 -12.41 0.57
CA GLY A 475 45.64 -13.22 0.28
C GLY A 475 44.45 -12.39 -0.15
N ASN A 476 43.49 -13.03 -0.81
CA ASN A 476 42.10 -12.61 -1.06
C ASN A 476 41.82 -11.10 -0.92
N ASN A 477 42.47 -10.29 -1.74
CA ASN A 477 42.27 -8.84 -1.75
C ASN A 477 41.08 -8.51 -2.66
N VAL A 478 40.18 -7.66 -2.17
CA VAL A 478 39.12 -7.04 -2.98
C VAL A 478 39.53 -5.60 -3.23
N THR A 479 39.74 -5.25 -4.50
CA THR A 479 40.16 -3.91 -4.94
C THR A 479 39.00 -3.19 -5.60
N VAL A 480 38.81 -1.92 -5.24
CA VAL A 480 37.72 -1.07 -5.73
C VAL A 480 38.30 0.03 -6.60
N TYR A 481 37.67 0.25 -7.76
CA TYR A 481 38.00 1.29 -8.72
C TYR A 481 36.75 2.15 -8.95
N TRP A 482 36.95 3.44 -9.19
CA TRP A 482 35.86 4.36 -9.54
C TRP A 482 35.95 4.79 -10.99
N LYS A 483 34.81 5.11 -11.60
CA LYS A 483 34.77 5.77 -12.90
C LYS A 483 35.08 7.26 -12.71
N ASP A 484 36.26 7.67 -13.16
CA ASP A 484 36.64 9.09 -13.14
C ASP A 484 36.07 9.80 -14.38
N SER A 485 34.91 10.44 -14.22
CA SER A 485 34.26 11.23 -15.28
C SER A 485 35.17 12.32 -15.86
N ASN A 486 36.17 12.79 -15.11
CA ASN A 486 37.10 13.84 -15.56
C ASN A 486 38.26 13.32 -16.42
N ASP A 487 38.50 12.00 -16.45
CA ASP A 487 39.55 11.37 -17.24
C ASP A 487 38.98 10.34 -18.23
N GLY A 488 37.89 10.75 -18.90
CA GLY A 488 37.24 9.96 -19.94
C GLY A 488 36.55 8.69 -19.44
N GLY A 489 36.18 8.64 -18.16
CA GLY A 489 35.48 7.48 -17.57
C GLY A 489 36.39 6.29 -17.25
N LYS A 490 37.71 6.50 -17.11
CA LYS A 490 38.65 5.42 -16.74
C LYS A 490 38.34 4.88 -15.35
N ALA A 491 38.42 3.55 -15.21
CA ALA A 491 38.30 2.83 -13.94
C ALA A 491 39.60 2.96 -13.13
N LYS A 492 39.70 3.97 -12.26
CA LYS A 492 40.91 4.26 -11.47
C LYS A 492 40.86 3.63 -10.08
N PHE A 493 41.99 3.13 -9.61
CA PHE A 493 42.11 2.51 -8.29
C PHE A 493 41.73 3.48 -7.17
N CYS A 494 40.82 3.06 -6.29
CA CYS A 494 40.41 3.82 -5.10
C CYS A 494 40.86 3.22 -3.78
N GLY A 495 40.99 1.89 -3.69
CA GLY A 495 41.37 1.25 -2.44
C GLY A 495 41.27 -0.26 -2.49
N SER A 496 41.69 -0.90 -1.40
CA SER A 496 41.63 -2.35 -1.23
C SER A 496 41.04 -2.71 0.14
N ALA A 497 40.08 -3.61 0.14
CA ALA A 497 39.69 -4.37 1.32
C ALA A 497 40.56 -5.64 1.41
N THR A 498 41.11 -5.89 2.59
CA THR A 498 42.04 -6.98 2.90
C THR A 498 41.54 -7.79 4.09
N SER A 499 41.80 -9.10 4.08
CA SER A 499 41.62 -9.95 5.26
C SER A 499 42.93 -10.03 6.04
N ALA A 500 43.01 -9.52 7.27
CA ALA A 500 44.15 -9.82 8.16
C ALA A 500 43.78 -10.93 9.15
N GLY A 501 44.39 -12.10 8.97
CA GLY A 501 44.41 -13.14 10.00
C GLY A 501 43.09 -13.88 10.22
N PRO A 502 43.06 -14.84 11.17
CA PRO A 502 41.96 -15.79 11.36
C PRO A 502 40.76 -15.26 12.17
N ILE A 503 40.75 -13.99 12.56
CA ILE A 503 39.69 -13.42 13.42
C ILE A 503 39.41 -11.99 12.94
N GLU A 504 38.26 -11.81 12.30
CA GLU A 504 37.67 -10.59 11.72
C GLU A 504 38.30 -9.99 10.44
N PRO A 505 37.46 -9.56 9.45
CA PRO A 505 37.92 -8.80 8.30
C PRO A 505 38.45 -7.43 8.76
N THR A 506 39.73 -7.16 8.59
CA THR A 506 40.35 -5.95 9.18
C THR A 506 40.23 -4.67 8.33
N THR A 507 39.63 -4.72 7.13
CA THR A 507 39.36 -3.52 6.32
C THR A 507 38.17 -3.75 5.38
N THR A 508 37.12 -2.92 5.48
CA THR A 508 36.01 -2.81 4.53
C THR A 508 36.12 -1.47 3.78
N ILE A 509 35.59 -1.42 2.56
CA ILE A 509 35.30 -0.16 1.86
C ILE A 509 33.80 0.01 1.84
N THR A 510 33.30 1.04 2.53
CA THR A 510 31.88 1.38 2.58
C THR A 510 31.60 2.49 1.57
N LEU A 511 30.77 2.20 0.58
CA LEU A 511 30.20 3.19 -0.33
C LEU A 511 28.83 3.61 0.18
N THR A 512 28.42 4.85 -0.06
CA THR A 512 27.05 5.30 0.20
C THR A 512 26.29 5.34 -1.12
N LEU A 513 25.23 4.56 -1.24
CA LEU A 513 24.29 4.61 -2.36
C LEU A 513 23.25 5.67 -2.06
N GLN A 514 23.03 6.60 -2.99
CA GLN A 514 22.21 7.79 -2.79
C GLN A 514 21.05 7.82 -3.78
N HIS A 515 19.86 8.09 -3.28
CA HIS A 515 18.73 8.53 -4.08
C HIS A 515 17.98 9.60 -3.32
N ASP A 516 18.06 10.84 -3.80
CA ASP A 516 17.43 12.01 -3.20
C ASP A 516 17.79 12.12 -1.70
N ASP A 517 16.84 11.86 -0.80
CA ASP A 517 17.05 11.95 0.66
C ASP A 517 17.48 10.63 1.30
N ALA A 518 17.36 9.50 0.58
CA ALA A 518 17.74 8.19 1.07
C ALA A 518 19.24 7.90 0.90
N THR A 519 19.83 7.25 1.93
CA THR A 519 21.23 6.82 1.90
C THR A 519 21.41 5.41 2.46
N PHE A 520 22.01 4.52 1.66
CA PHE A 520 22.29 3.15 2.06
C PHE A 520 23.78 2.85 2.03
N ASN A 521 24.29 2.25 3.11
CA ASN A 521 25.68 1.82 3.18
C ASN A 521 25.87 0.49 2.45
N PHE A 522 26.85 0.47 1.54
CA PHE A 522 27.27 -0.70 0.78
C PHE A 522 28.72 -1.05 1.09
N ASP A 523 28.88 -2.09 1.90
CA ASP A 523 30.16 -2.60 2.37
C ASP A 523 30.76 -3.61 1.38
N ILE A 524 32.03 -3.39 1.04
CA ILE A 524 32.83 -4.26 0.19
C ILE A 524 33.98 -4.82 1.03
N GLY A 525 34.02 -6.16 1.19
CA GLY A 525 34.98 -6.82 2.07
C GLY A 525 35.38 -8.23 1.66
N ALA A 526 36.39 -8.78 2.33
CA ALA A 526 36.83 -10.18 2.18
C ALA A 526 36.65 -10.90 3.53
N SER A 527 35.86 -11.97 3.58
CA SER A 527 35.59 -12.70 4.84
C SER A 527 36.64 -13.73 5.19
N THR A 528 36.93 -13.85 6.49
CA THR A 528 37.58 -15.01 7.11
C THR A 528 36.65 -15.60 8.17
N GLY A 529 35.75 -16.48 7.74
CA GLY A 529 35.07 -17.46 8.58
C GLY A 529 34.44 -16.92 9.87
N ASN A 530 33.26 -16.31 9.76
CA ASN A 530 32.32 -16.30 10.89
C ASN A 530 31.54 -17.65 10.88
N SER A 531 31.21 -18.20 12.04
CA SER A 531 30.66 -19.55 12.25
C SER A 531 29.30 -19.83 11.57
N SER A 532 28.67 -18.84 10.97
CA SER A 532 27.43 -18.98 10.18
C SER A 532 27.68 -19.20 8.67
N PHE A 533 28.96 -19.21 8.27
CA PHE A 533 29.42 -19.39 6.89
C PHE A 533 30.12 -20.74 6.78
N ASN A 534 29.47 -21.76 6.24
CA ASN A 534 30.12 -23.03 5.93
C ASN A 534 30.92 -22.95 4.60
N ASP A 535 31.44 -21.77 4.25
CA ASP A 535 32.25 -21.58 3.05
C ASP A 535 33.73 -21.49 3.43
N THR A 536 34.41 -22.62 3.26
CA THR A 536 35.86 -22.75 3.50
C THR A 536 36.72 -22.05 2.44
N SER A 537 36.10 -21.47 1.39
CA SER A 537 36.82 -20.93 0.22
C SER A 537 37.19 -19.44 0.31
N ARG A 538 36.78 -18.74 1.39
CA ARG A 538 37.16 -17.34 1.69
C ARG A 538 36.82 -16.35 0.54
N ASN A 539 35.60 -16.46 0.02
CA ASN A 539 35.10 -15.66 -1.08
C ASN A 539 34.84 -14.17 -0.68
N PRO A 540 34.94 -13.22 -1.64
CA PRO A 540 34.52 -11.83 -1.45
C PRO A 540 33.07 -11.72 -0.95
N GLN A 541 32.80 -10.75 -0.08
CA GLN A 541 31.48 -10.43 0.44
C GLN A 541 31.13 -8.99 0.08
N LEU A 542 29.90 -8.80 -0.39
CA LEU A 542 29.29 -7.50 -0.67
C LEU A 542 28.05 -7.39 0.21
N ARG A 543 27.88 -6.29 0.94
CA ARG A 543 26.82 -6.20 1.94
C ARG A 543 26.11 -4.86 1.88
N PHE A 544 24.80 -4.91 1.71
CA PHE A 544 23.89 -3.79 1.96
C PHE A 544 23.57 -3.78 3.44
N ILE A 545 23.98 -2.73 4.17
CA ILE A 545 23.57 -2.56 5.56
C ILE A 545 22.17 -1.95 5.56
N LEU A 546 21.26 -2.62 6.25
CA LEU A 546 19.88 -2.19 6.47
C LEU A 546 19.75 -1.65 7.89
N GLY A 547 18.82 -0.72 8.08
CA GLY A 547 18.37 -0.21 9.37
C GLY A 547 19.20 0.94 9.93
N ARG A 548 18.48 1.92 10.50
CA ARG A 548 19.02 2.96 11.39
C ARG A 548 19.37 2.37 12.75
N GLY A 549 20.41 1.54 12.80
CA GLY A 549 20.82 0.82 14.00
C GLY A 549 21.38 -0.56 13.63
N GLU A 550 22.68 -0.72 13.83
CA GLU A 550 23.50 -1.82 13.32
C GLU A 550 22.97 -3.20 13.74
N GLN A 551 22.48 -4.00 12.78
CA GLN A 551 22.40 -5.49 12.81
C GLN A 551 21.64 -6.12 11.62
N GLN A 552 21.00 -5.33 10.74
CA GLN A 552 20.30 -5.86 9.57
C GLN A 552 21.14 -5.68 8.29
N TYR A 553 21.09 -6.64 7.38
CA TYR A 553 21.79 -6.51 6.11
C TYR A 553 21.32 -7.53 5.06
N VAL A 554 21.50 -7.19 3.79
CA VAL A 554 21.50 -8.14 2.67
C VAL A 554 22.95 -8.38 2.25
N ASN A 555 23.39 -9.63 2.30
CA ASN A 555 24.76 -10.02 2.03
C ASN A 555 24.82 -10.93 0.80
N LEU A 556 25.78 -10.62 -0.07
CA LEU A 556 26.05 -11.32 -1.31
C LEU A 556 27.45 -11.91 -1.26
N THR A 557 27.54 -13.18 -1.63
CA THR A 557 28.80 -13.90 -1.78
C THR A 557 29.14 -13.99 -3.27
N ALA A 558 30.19 -13.30 -3.69
CA ALA A 558 30.71 -13.41 -5.06
C ALA A 558 31.74 -14.54 -5.14
N ASN A 559 31.67 -15.36 -6.18
CA ASN A 559 32.61 -16.45 -6.41
C ASN A 559 33.88 -15.93 -7.09
N VAL A 560 35.02 -16.55 -6.76
CA VAL A 560 36.30 -16.33 -7.44
C VAL A 560 36.82 -17.64 -8.04
N SER A 561 37.02 -17.67 -9.36
CA SER A 561 37.59 -18.84 -10.03
C SER A 561 39.12 -18.81 -10.05
N ALA A 562 39.74 -19.90 -10.49
CA ALA A 562 41.20 -20.05 -10.53
C ALA A 562 41.88 -19.18 -11.61
N ALA A 563 41.11 -18.56 -12.50
CA ALA A 563 41.63 -17.63 -13.50
C ALA A 563 41.97 -16.27 -12.85
N THR A 564 43.13 -15.71 -13.21
CA THR A 564 43.64 -14.46 -12.63
C THR A 564 42.65 -13.31 -12.81
N GLY A 565 42.12 -12.77 -11.71
CA GLY A 565 41.19 -11.64 -11.72
C GLY A 565 39.72 -12.01 -12.01
N SER A 566 39.37 -13.29 -12.05
CA SER A 566 37.97 -13.70 -12.24
C SER A 566 37.17 -13.56 -10.95
N ILE A 567 36.22 -12.61 -10.96
CA ILE A 567 35.16 -12.43 -9.97
C ILE A 567 33.81 -12.48 -10.70
N GLY A 568 32.80 -13.10 -10.09
CA GLY A 568 31.47 -13.17 -10.67
C GLY A 568 30.55 -14.07 -9.86
N PHE A 569 29.40 -14.41 -10.44
CA PHE A 569 28.44 -15.34 -9.87
C PHE A 569 28.45 -16.62 -10.74
N GLU A 570 29.64 -17.13 -11.06
CA GLU A 570 29.91 -18.11 -12.15
C GLU A 570 29.18 -19.47 -12.02
N ASP A 571 28.33 -19.64 -11.00
CA ASP A 571 27.48 -20.81 -10.76
C ASP A 571 26.02 -20.41 -10.41
N GLY A 572 25.59 -19.19 -10.74
CA GLY A 572 24.31 -18.60 -10.30
C GLY A 572 24.29 -18.29 -8.79
N TRP A 573 23.11 -17.98 -8.25
CA TRP A 573 22.92 -17.85 -6.79
C TRP A 573 22.54 -19.18 -6.13
N THR A 574 22.32 -20.23 -6.91
CA THR A 574 21.79 -21.52 -6.48
C THR A 574 22.74 -22.66 -6.86
N THR A 575 22.80 -23.73 -6.04
CA THR A 575 23.46 -24.97 -6.44
C THR A 575 22.47 -26.12 -6.43
N ILE A 576 22.50 -26.96 -7.47
CA ILE A 576 21.75 -28.23 -7.50
C ILE A 576 22.68 -29.31 -6.93
N SER A 577 22.55 -29.64 -5.65
CA SER A 577 23.30 -30.76 -5.10
C SER A 577 22.70 -32.08 -5.59
N GLY A 578 23.41 -32.80 -6.46
CA GLY A 578 23.22 -34.24 -6.69
C GLY A 578 21.82 -34.70 -7.10
N GLY A 579 21.03 -33.87 -7.80
CA GLY A 579 19.66 -34.19 -8.22
C GLY A 579 18.56 -33.88 -7.19
N GLY A 580 18.87 -33.11 -6.14
CA GLY A 580 17.90 -32.59 -5.15
C GLY A 580 17.47 -31.14 -5.41
N THR A 581 16.65 -30.60 -4.49
CA THR A 581 16.14 -29.21 -4.51
C THR A 581 17.27 -28.18 -4.57
N ALA A 582 17.09 -27.11 -5.34
CA ALA A 582 18.02 -25.99 -5.41
C ALA A 582 18.19 -25.34 -4.03
N VAL A 583 19.43 -25.04 -3.64
CA VAL A 583 19.73 -24.30 -2.41
C VAL A 583 20.57 -23.07 -2.75
N SER A 584 20.13 -21.89 -2.30
CA SER A 584 20.94 -20.68 -2.36
C SER A 584 21.92 -20.64 -1.20
N THR A 585 23.18 -20.31 -1.46
CA THR A 585 24.18 -19.99 -0.42
C THR A 585 24.74 -18.58 -0.57
N ASN A 586 24.32 -17.86 -1.61
CA ASN A 586 25.05 -16.72 -2.11
C ASN A 586 24.31 -15.38 -1.95
N VAL A 587 22.99 -15.35 -1.76
CA VAL A 587 22.25 -14.15 -1.34
C VAL A 587 21.54 -14.43 -0.03
N ARG A 588 21.82 -13.62 1.00
CA ARG A 588 21.27 -13.78 2.35
C ARG A 588 20.70 -12.47 2.88
N ALA A 589 19.46 -12.51 3.37
CA ALA A 589 18.89 -11.44 4.18
C ALA A 589 19.04 -11.78 5.68
N VAL A 590 19.51 -10.84 6.48
CA VAL A 590 19.77 -11.00 7.93
C VAL A 590 19.14 -9.86 8.71
N GLY A 591 18.60 -10.16 9.89
CA GLY A 591 18.11 -9.14 10.83
C GLY A 591 16.76 -8.53 10.44
N SER A 592 16.44 -8.48 9.13
CA SER A 592 15.11 -8.13 8.63
C SER A 592 14.02 -9.15 9.05
N MET A 593 14.40 -10.28 9.66
CA MET A 593 13.51 -11.40 10.02
C MET A 593 13.64 -11.87 11.49
N GLY A 594 14.29 -11.05 12.34
CA GLY A 594 14.73 -11.48 13.68
C GLY A 594 16.19 -11.98 13.70
N PRO A 595 16.64 -12.74 14.71
CA PRO A 595 18.06 -13.05 14.95
C PRO A 595 18.71 -14.02 13.94
N ASN A 596 17.97 -14.49 12.94
CA ASN A 596 18.42 -15.48 11.95
C ASN A 596 18.60 -14.86 10.56
N PHE A 597 19.26 -15.60 9.66
CA PHE A 597 19.36 -15.27 8.23
C PHE A 597 18.47 -16.16 7.37
N LYS A 598 18.14 -15.69 6.18
CA LYS A 598 17.47 -16.46 5.11
C LYS A 598 18.24 -16.36 3.82
N ASP A 599 18.45 -17.50 3.19
CA ASP A 599 18.93 -17.56 1.81
C ASP A 599 17.75 -17.24 0.87
N ILE A 600 17.91 -16.20 0.05
CA ILE A 600 16.87 -15.67 -0.86
C ILE A 600 17.26 -15.77 -2.34
N GLY A 601 18.42 -16.36 -2.66
CA GLY A 601 18.93 -16.44 -4.03
C GLY A 601 18.14 -17.36 -4.96
N THR A 602 17.23 -18.19 -4.43
CA THR A 602 16.29 -19.04 -5.20
C THR A 602 14.90 -18.40 -5.32
N TRP A 603 14.71 -17.16 -4.86
CA TRP A 603 13.40 -16.51 -4.90
C TRP A 603 13.11 -16.06 -6.33
N GLU A 604 11.91 -16.36 -6.82
CA GLU A 604 11.48 -16.10 -8.21
C GLU A 604 10.64 -14.81 -8.32
N GLU A 605 10.45 -14.11 -7.20
CA GLU A 605 9.67 -12.89 -7.12
C GLU A 605 10.53 -11.73 -6.60
N ASN A 606 10.13 -10.49 -6.94
CA ASN A 606 10.70 -9.31 -6.29
C ASN A 606 10.37 -9.34 -4.79
N THR A 607 11.22 -8.76 -3.96
CA THR A 607 10.93 -8.62 -2.53
C THR A 607 11.35 -7.25 -2.00
N LEU A 608 10.78 -6.87 -0.86
CA LEU A 608 10.98 -5.57 -0.22
C LEU A 608 11.50 -5.76 1.20
N THR A 609 12.56 -5.04 1.54
CA THR A 609 13.06 -4.96 2.92
C THR A 609 12.23 -3.97 3.76
N VAL A 610 12.39 -4.00 5.08
CA VAL A 610 11.68 -3.08 5.98
C VAL A 610 12.02 -1.61 5.76
N ASP A 611 13.20 -1.29 5.22
CA ASP A 611 13.61 0.09 4.90
C ASP A 611 13.28 0.49 3.46
N GLY A 612 12.51 -0.31 2.72
CA GLY A 612 12.10 0.00 1.35
C GLY A 612 13.13 -0.35 0.25
N LEU A 613 14.28 -0.94 0.59
CA LEU A 613 15.19 -1.52 -0.41
C LEU A 613 14.47 -2.64 -1.16
N LYS A 614 14.30 -2.48 -2.47
CA LYS A 614 13.67 -3.47 -3.35
C LYS A 614 14.71 -4.38 -3.95
N LEU A 615 14.55 -5.69 -3.77
CA LEU A 615 15.39 -6.70 -4.40
C LEU A 615 14.60 -7.27 -5.57
N TYR A 616 15.11 -7.13 -6.78
CA TYR A 616 14.45 -7.68 -7.96
C TYR A 616 14.79 -9.16 -8.09
N ASP A 617 13.79 -9.98 -8.44
CA ASP A 617 13.83 -11.43 -8.69
C ASP A 617 15.26 -12.01 -8.63
N PRO A 618 15.69 -12.47 -7.44
CA PRO A 618 17.05 -12.94 -7.24
C PRO A 618 17.44 -14.07 -8.18
N ASP A 619 16.56 -15.05 -8.42
CA ASP A 619 16.87 -16.23 -9.23
C ASP A 619 17.10 -15.85 -10.70
N ALA A 620 16.15 -15.13 -11.33
CA ALA A 620 16.27 -14.75 -12.74
C ALA A 620 17.45 -13.83 -13.02
N ASN A 621 17.75 -12.90 -12.10
CA ASN A 621 18.93 -12.03 -12.22
C ASN A 621 20.22 -12.81 -11.99
N GLY A 622 20.22 -13.77 -11.07
CA GLY A 622 21.35 -14.65 -10.77
C GLY A 622 21.82 -15.51 -11.90
N ASP A 623 20.89 -16.16 -12.58
CA ASP A 623 21.17 -16.95 -13.77
C ASP A 623 21.86 -16.10 -14.86
N SER A 624 21.61 -14.80 -14.85
CA SER A 624 22.23 -13.84 -15.74
C SER A 624 23.56 -13.25 -15.22
N ASN A 625 24.11 -13.74 -14.11
CA ASN A 625 25.24 -13.15 -13.39
C ASN A 625 25.01 -11.68 -12.98
N LYS A 626 23.79 -11.37 -12.52
CA LYS A 626 23.39 -10.03 -12.08
C LYS A 626 22.74 -10.07 -10.70
N PHE A 627 22.84 -8.95 -10.01
CA PHE A 627 21.99 -8.61 -8.90
C PHE A 627 21.41 -7.23 -9.15
N LYS A 628 20.09 -7.11 -9.20
CA LYS A 628 19.40 -5.85 -9.41
C LYS A 628 18.65 -5.48 -8.14
N PHE A 629 18.75 -4.23 -7.74
CA PHE A 629 18.05 -3.71 -6.57
C PHE A 629 17.69 -2.23 -6.76
N GLY A 630 16.68 -1.77 -6.03
CA GLY A 630 16.19 -0.40 -6.05
C GLY A 630 16.36 0.24 -4.68
N VAL A 631 17.04 1.38 -4.61
CA VAL A 631 17.12 2.23 -3.41
C VAL A 631 15.92 3.18 -3.42
N PRO A 632 15.15 3.32 -2.33
CA PRO A 632 14.00 4.23 -2.27
C PRO A 632 14.43 5.70 -2.33
N ARG A 633 13.51 6.64 -2.53
CA ARG A 633 13.80 8.08 -2.58
C ARG A 633 13.98 8.69 -1.19
N ASP A 634 13.18 8.22 -0.24
CA ASP A 634 13.32 8.57 1.18
C ASP A 634 12.82 7.42 2.06
N GLU A 635 13.77 6.77 2.72
CA GLU A 635 13.56 5.69 3.68
C GLU A 635 12.67 6.06 4.90
N ASN A 636 12.37 7.35 5.09
CA ASN A 636 11.53 7.85 6.18
C ASN A 636 10.08 8.08 5.80
N ILE A 637 9.77 8.34 4.53
CA ILE A 637 8.41 8.72 4.09
C ILE A 637 7.87 7.76 3.04
N ASP A 638 8.71 7.17 2.20
CA ASP A 638 8.25 6.20 1.21
C ASP A 638 7.77 4.92 1.92
N PHE A 639 6.82 4.22 1.28
CA PHE A 639 6.25 2.96 1.79
C PHE A 639 5.59 3.01 3.16
N ARG A 640 5.18 4.20 3.64
CA ARG A 640 4.27 4.27 4.78
C ARG A 640 2.90 3.74 4.39
N ALA A 641 2.40 2.80 5.17
CA ALA A 641 1.06 2.27 5.03
C ALA A 641 0.06 3.21 5.72
N ASN A 642 -0.85 3.79 4.95
CA ASN A 642 -1.97 4.52 5.52
C ASN A 642 -3.02 3.51 6.00
N ILE A 643 -3.14 3.39 7.32
CA ILE A 643 -4.10 2.52 7.97
C ILE A 643 -5.20 3.37 8.59
N GLN A 644 -6.44 3.06 8.27
CA GLN A 644 -7.61 3.79 8.73
C GLN A 644 -8.47 2.92 9.64
N VAL A 645 -9.06 3.52 10.65
CA VAL A 645 -10.04 2.89 11.54
C VAL A 645 -11.28 3.77 11.62
N TYR A 646 -12.46 3.17 11.52
CA TYR A 646 -13.72 3.94 11.52
C TYR A 646 -14.94 3.12 11.91
N GLY A 647 -15.99 3.83 12.34
CA GLY A 647 -17.25 3.25 12.80
C GLY A 647 -18.28 2.97 11.70
N THR A 648 -19.53 2.71 12.10
CA THR A 648 -20.66 2.39 11.19
C THR A 648 -21.22 3.58 10.40
N SER A 649 -20.86 4.81 10.75
CA SER A 649 -21.47 6.04 10.25
C SER A 649 -20.50 6.85 9.37
N VAL A 650 -20.02 6.24 8.29
CA VAL A 650 -19.04 6.87 7.38
C VAL A 650 -19.60 7.10 5.99
N GLU A 651 -19.57 8.36 5.56
CA GLU A 651 -19.39 8.73 4.16
C GLU A 651 -17.90 8.99 3.93
N THR A 652 -17.26 8.17 3.08
CA THR A 652 -15.90 8.47 2.64
C THR A 652 -15.98 9.58 1.60
N THR A 653 -15.76 10.82 2.04
CA THR A 653 -15.50 11.92 1.11
C THR A 653 -14.00 12.09 0.97
N ARG A 654 -13.51 11.90 -0.26
CA ARG A 654 -12.13 12.23 -0.62
C ARG A 654 -11.94 13.73 -0.37
N GLY A 655 -11.22 14.08 0.70
CA GLY A 655 -10.80 15.45 0.97
C GLY A 655 -10.07 16.01 -0.25
N GLY A 656 -10.46 17.19 -0.71
CA GLY A 656 -9.91 17.81 -1.91
C GLY A 656 -8.39 17.86 -1.86
N SER A 657 -7.75 17.30 -2.90
CA SER A 657 -6.30 17.25 -3.01
C SER A 657 -5.71 18.65 -2.89
N SER A 658 -4.65 18.78 -2.09
CA SER A 658 -3.76 19.93 -2.23
C SER A 658 -2.99 19.73 -3.53
N PHE A 659 -3.15 20.68 -4.44
CA PHE A 659 -2.50 20.66 -5.75
C PHE A 659 -1.42 21.73 -5.80
N THR A 660 -0.20 21.39 -6.23
CA THR A 660 0.77 22.38 -6.71
C THR A 660 0.57 22.62 -8.21
N GLY A 661 1.16 23.69 -8.74
CA GLY A 661 1.19 23.88 -10.19
C GLY A 661 2.01 22.76 -10.84
N ALA A 662 1.60 22.31 -12.04
CA ALA A 662 2.29 21.24 -12.76
C ALA A 662 3.81 21.49 -12.90
N PRO A 663 4.65 20.44 -12.87
CA PRO A 663 6.06 20.55 -13.21
C PRO A 663 6.24 21.31 -14.52
N THR A 664 7.23 22.18 -14.57
CA THR A 664 7.59 22.93 -15.77
C THR A 664 8.32 22.04 -16.78
N ASP A 665 7.71 20.94 -17.19
CA ASP A 665 8.16 20.24 -18.39
C ASP A 665 7.78 21.09 -19.60
N LEU A 666 8.79 21.40 -20.42
CA LEU A 666 8.59 22.18 -21.63
C LEU A 666 7.61 21.45 -22.55
N PRO A 667 6.65 22.14 -23.18
CA PRO A 667 5.77 21.53 -24.17
C PRO A 667 6.58 20.85 -25.28
N LEU A 668 6.16 19.64 -25.67
CA LEU A 668 6.80 18.88 -26.74
C LEU A 668 6.59 19.57 -28.08
N LEU A 669 7.61 19.52 -28.93
CA LEU A 669 7.50 19.93 -30.31
C LEU A 669 6.90 18.80 -31.17
N ASP A 670 6.15 19.15 -32.21
CA ASP A 670 5.51 18.20 -33.12
C ASP A 670 6.55 17.30 -33.83
N SER A 671 7.80 17.76 -33.98
CA SER A 671 8.91 16.95 -34.48
C SER A 671 9.36 15.88 -33.49
N GLU A 672 9.28 16.16 -32.19
CA GLU A 672 9.63 15.21 -31.12
C GLU A 672 8.53 14.15 -31.01
N VAL A 673 7.27 14.58 -31.13
CA VAL A 673 6.14 13.64 -31.22
C VAL A 673 6.29 12.73 -32.44
N LEU A 674 6.64 13.27 -33.61
CA LEU A 674 6.90 12.45 -34.81
C LEU A 674 8.14 11.55 -34.68
N ALA A 675 9.08 11.86 -33.79
CA ALA A 675 10.23 11.03 -33.45
C ALA A 675 9.90 9.92 -32.43
N GLY A 676 8.66 9.85 -31.94
CA GLY A 676 8.17 8.81 -31.04
C GLY A 676 7.98 9.25 -29.58
N VAL A 677 8.30 10.50 -29.23
CA VAL A 677 8.19 11.01 -27.85
C VAL A 677 6.72 11.30 -27.51
N GLY A 678 6.23 10.79 -26.38
CA GLY A 678 4.88 11.09 -25.88
C GLY A 678 3.71 10.44 -26.64
N GLN A 679 3.98 9.57 -27.63
CA GLN A 679 2.94 8.92 -28.45
C GLN A 679 2.05 7.92 -27.68
N SER A 680 2.50 7.43 -26.51
CA SER A 680 1.78 6.45 -25.68
C SER A 680 0.66 7.06 -24.82
N GLY A 681 0.61 8.39 -24.70
CA GLY A 681 -0.31 9.13 -23.82
C GLY A 681 -1.43 9.90 -24.55
N HIS A 682 -2.26 10.62 -23.79
CA HIS A 682 -3.17 11.62 -24.34
C HIS A 682 -2.39 12.87 -24.75
N MET A 683 -2.94 13.72 -25.63
CA MET A 683 -2.24 14.95 -26.05
C MET A 683 -3.15 16.17 -26.22
N ILE A 684 -2.70 17.33 -25.75
CA ILE A 684 -3.30 18.63 -26.08
C ILE A 684 -2.44 19.26 -27.16
N VAL A 685 -2.98 19.35 -28.37
CA VAL A 685 -2.28 19.82 -29.56
C VAL A 685 -2.70 21.26 -29.83
N ILE A 686 -1.74 22.17 -29.71
CA ILE A 686 -1.95 23.60 -29.89
C ILE A 686 -1.43 24.00 -31.27
N GLY A 687 -2.29 24.59 -32.09
CA GLY A 687 -1.91 25.10 -33.40
C GLY A 687 -3.02 25.96 -34.00
N GLY A 688 -2.75 27.24 -34.25
CA GLY A 688 -3.71 28.20 -34.79
C GLY A 688 -4.01 28.03 -36.30
N THR A 689 -4.13 29.15 -37.02
CA THR A 689 -4.50 29.18 -38.44
C THR A 689 -3.55 28.47 -39.39
N CYS A 690 -2.42 27.92 -38.94
CA CYS A 690 -1.56 27.10 -39.76
C CYS A 690 -1.26 25.82 -38.99
N VAL A 691 -1.93 24.73 -39.38
CA VAL A 691 -1.89 23.47 -38.61
C VAL A 691 -0.48 22.92 -38.59
N ASN A 692 -0.01 22.51 -37.40
CA ASN A 692 1.25 21.80 -37.26
C ASN A 692 1.12 20.33 -37.75
N LYS A 693 2.21 19.57 -37.82
CA LYS A 693 2.17 18.22 -38.41
C LYS A 693 1.32 17.25 -37.58
N VAL A 694 1.32 17.41 -36.26
CA VAL A 694 0.50 16.61 -35.34
C VAL A 694 -0.98 17.05 -35.45
N SER A 695 -1.27 18.35 -35.49
CA SER A 695 -2.64 18.89 -35.73
C SER A 695 -3.22 18.39 -37.06
N ALA A 696 -2.40 18.36 -38.12
CA ALA A 696 -2.80 17.86 -39.42
C ALA A 696 -3.13 16.36 -39.40
N ALA A 697 -2.32 15.58 -38.67
CA ALA A 697 -2.52 14.14 -38.51
C ALA A 697 -3.79 13.82 -37.72
N ILE A 698 -4.04 14.50 -36.58
CA ILE A 698 -5.25 14.25 -35.76
C ILE A 698 -6.52 14.72 -36.48
N ALA A 699 -6.47 15.83 -37.23
CA ALA A 699 -7.62 16.39 -37.93
C ALA A 699 -7.82 15.79 -39.33
N ASN A 700 -6.93 14.91 -39.78
CA ASN A 700 -6.91 14.30 -41.11
C ASN A 700 -6.97 15.35 -42.25
N VAL A 701 -6.12 16.37 -42.15
CA VAL A 701 -5.94 17.43 -43.17
C VAL A 701 -4.50 17.43 -43.69
N ASN A 702 -4.27 17.99 -44.87
CA ASN A 702 -2.92 18.04 -45.45
C ASN A 702 -2.03 19.04 -44.71
N TYR A 703 -0.79 18.68 -44.40
CA TYR A 703 0.19 19.64 -43.91
C TYR A 703 0.96 20.31 -45.07
N PRO A 704 1.13 21.65 -45.10
CA PRO A 704 0.50 22.65 -44.23
C PRO A 704 -0.89 23.06 -44.76
N THR A 705 -1.89 23.12 -43.87
CA THR A 705 -3.21 23.74 -44.15
C THR A 705 -3.28 25.03 -43.35
N CYS A 706 -3.35 26.18 -44.03
CA CYS A 706 -3.28 27.49 -43.36
C CYS A 706 -4.34 28.49 -43.85
N GLY A 707 -4.66 29.50 -43.03
CA GLY A 707 -5.63 30.56 -43.34
C GLY A 707 -7.04 30.05 -43.60
N ASP A 708 -7.72 30.56 -44.63
CA ASP A 708 -9.09 30.21 -45.01
C ASP A 708 -9.32 28.70 -45.23
N ALA A 709 -8.26 27.98 -45.61
CA ALA A 709 -8.31 26.53 -45.78
C ALA A 709 -8.39 25.80 -44.42
N ALA A 710 -7.70 26.28 -43.39
CA ALA A 710 -7.75 25.71 -42.05
C ALA A 710 -9.10 25.99 -41.39
N THR A 711 -9.66 27.16 -41.62
CA THR A 711 -10.90 27.63 -40.99
C THR A 711 -12.11 26.91 -41.59
N THR A 712 -12.06 26.64 -42.90
CA THR A 712 -13.03 25.76 -43.58
C THR A 712 -12.89 24.30 -43.13
N ALA A 713 -11.67 23.79 -43.00
CA ALA A 713 -11.43 22.38 -42.66
C ALA A 713 -11.72 22.04 -41.19
N LEU A 714 -11.46 22.98 -40.27
CA LEU A 714 -11.60 22.80 -38.83
C LEU A 714 -12.86 23.46 -38.25
N GLY A 715 -13.54 24.32 -39.01
CA GLY A 715 -14.89 24.80 -38.70
C GLY A 715 -14.98 25.99 -37.74
N PHE A 716 -14.04 26.94 -37.79
CA PHE A 716 -14.05 28.19 -36.99
C PHE A 716 -13.87 29.43 -37.87
N GLY A 717 -14.42 30.58 -37.48
CA GLY A 717 -14.35 31.86 -38.21
C GLY A 717 -13.47 32.92 -37.54
N GLU A 718 -13.54 34.16 -38.07
CA GLU A 718 -12.80 35.31 -37.53
C GLU A 718 -13.13 35.56 -36.04
N SER A 719 -12.11 35.82 -35.22
CA SER A 719 -12.23 35.97 -33.76
C SER A 719 -12.75 34.72 -33.01
N GLU A 720 -12.70 33.55 -33.64
CA GLU A 720 -13.09 32.27 -33.04
C GLU A 720 -11.91 31.31 -32.88
N ALA A 721 -12.08 30.34 -31.98
CA ALA A 721 -11.20 29.18 -31.83
C ALA A 721 -12.01 27.90 -31.70
N VAL A 722 -11.52 26.81 -32.27
CA VAL A 722 -12.11 25.48 -32.12
C VAL A 722 -11.39 24.68 -31.03
N LEU A 723 -12.22 23.99 -30.24
CA LEU A 723 -11.83 22.96 -29.28
C LEU A 723 -12.45 21.65 -29.75
N LYS A 724 -11.64 20.69 -30.17
CA LYS A 724 -12.16 19.45 -30.74
C LYS A 724 -11.39 18.22 -30.30
N LEU A 725 -12.12 17.21 -29.85
CA LEU A 725 -11.57 15.94 -29.42
C LEU A 725 -11.49 14.96 -30.60
N TYR A 726 -10.32 14.35 -30.78
CA TYR A 726 -10.06 13.33 -31.78
C TYR A 726 -9.54 12.05 -31.14
N ASP A 727 -9.72 10.93 -31.82
CA ASP A 727 -8.95 9.72 -31.54
C ASP A 727 -7.48 9.98 -31.92
N SER A 728 -6.54 9.61 -31.04
CA SER A 728 -5.12 9.74 -31.33
C SER A 728 -4.71 8.75 -32.42
N PRO A 729 -4.11 9.19 -33.54
CA PRO A 729 -3.60 8.30 -34.58
C PRO A 729 -2.33 7.54 -34.14
N TYR A 730 -1.75 7.90 -32.98
CA TYR A 730 -0.48 7.37 -32.50
C TYR A 730 -0.65 6.19 -31.53
N ALA A 731 -1.79 6.08 -30.84
CA ALA A 731 -2.06 4.99 -29.91
C ALA A 731 -3.56 4.67 -29.82
N ALA A 732 -3.91 3.39 -29.93
CA ALA A 732 -5.30 2.93 -29.83
C ALA A 732 -5.87 3.20 -28.44
N GLY A 733 -7.08 3.75 -28.36
CA GLY A 733 -7.75 4.11 -27.10
C GLY A 733 -7.22 5.38 -26.43
N LYS A 734 -6.32 6.13 -27.07
CA LYS A 734 -5.86 7.45 -26.63
C LYS A 734 -6.51 8.56 -27.45
N PHE A 735 -6.53 9.77 -26.90
CA PHE A 735 -7.25 10.91 -27.44
C PHE A 735 -6.35 12.15 -27.57
N ALA A 736 -6.68 12.99 -28.55
CA ALA A 736 -6.00 14.24 -28.85
C ALA A 736 -7.00 15.41 -28.87
N LEU A 737 -6.77 16.43 -28.03
CA LEU A 737 -7.55 17.66 -28.03
C LEU A 737 -6.86 18.70 -28.91
N LEU A 738 -7.52 19.14 -29.97
CA LEU A 738 -7.08 20.26 -30.78
C LEU A 738 -7.54 21.58 -30.17
N VAL A 739 -6.60 22.52 -30.00
CA VAL A 739 -6.86 23.92 -29.64
C VAL A 739 -6.32 24.81 -30.76
N ALA A 740 -7.22 25.39 -31.55
CA ALA A 740 -6.85 26.14 -32.76
C ALA A 740 -7.69 27.43 -32.93
N GLY A 741 -7.03 28.59 -32.94
CA GLY A 741 -7.65 29.91 -33.17
C GLY A 741 -7.45 30.47 -34.58
N TRP A 742 -8.32 31.42 -34.96
CA TRP A 742 -8.21 32.21 -36.20
C TRP A 742 -6.89 32.99 -36.30
N GLU A 743 -6.47 33.67 -35.24
CA GLU A 743 -5.12 34.21 -35.15
C GLU A 743 -4.39 33.65 -33.92
N GLY A 744 -3.07 33.85 -33.85
CA GLY A 744 -2.30 33.43 -32.66
C GLY A 744 -2.89 34.00 -31.36
N ILE A 745 -3.46 35.21 -31.41
CA ILE A 745 -4.11 35.82 -30.24
C ILE A 745 -5.38 35.08 -29.82
N ASP A 746 -6.10 34.48 -30.77
CA ASP A 746 -7.30 33.68 -30.53
C ASP A 746 -6.91 32.32 -29.94
N THR A 747 -5.83 31.70 -30.43
CA THR A 747 -5.26 30.48 -29.83
C THR A 747 -4.83 30.74 -28.38
N ALA A 748 -4.15 31.86 -28.12
CA ALA A 748 -3.73 32.26 -26.77
C ALA A 748 -4.93 32.54 -25.84
N ARG A 749 -6.00 33.15 -26.36
CA ARG A 749 -7.25 33.38 -25.61
C ARG A 749 -7.99 32.07 -25.34
N ALA A 750 -8.03 31.16 -26.30
CA ALA A 750 -8.62 29.83 -26.12
C ALA A 750 -7.87 29.03 -25.05
N GLY A 751 -6.53 29.04 -25.06
CA GLY A 751 -5.73 28.44 -24.00
C GLY A 751 -6.01 29.04 -22.61
N ARG A 752 -6.19 30.37 -22.53
CA ARG A 752 -6.61 31.04 -21.28
C ARG A 752 -8.04 30.75 -20.86
N ALA A 753 -8.95 30.56 -21.81
CA ALA A 753 -10.33 30.21 -21.52
C ALA A 753 -10.36 28.80 -20.91
N ILE A 754 -9.68 27.84 -21.56
CA ILE A 754 -9.46 26.48 -21.02
C ILE A 754 -8.86 26.55 -19.61
N ALA A 755 -7.82 27.38 -19.42
CA ALA A 755 -7.17 27.63 -18.13
C ALA A 755 -8.10 28.13 -17.01
N LYS A 756 -9.27 28.69 -17.35
CA LYS A 756 -10.27 29.22 -16.42
C LYS A 756 -11.50 28.31 -16.25
N GLY A 757 -11.50 27.12 -16.87
CA GLY A 757 -12.67 26.24 -16.88
C GLY A 757 -13.84 26.77 -17.74
N VAL A 758 -13.58 27.69 -18.66
CA VAL A 758 -14.60 28.23 -19.59
C VAL A 758 -14.18 27.99 -21.05
N PRO A 759 -15.10 27.56 -21.91
CA PRO A 759 -16.53 27.38 -21.67
C PRO A 759 -16.88 26.00 -21.11
N SER A 760 -18.08 25.85 -20.54
CA SER A 760 -18.69 24.55 -20.26
C SER A 760 -18.98 23.83 -21.59
N VAL A 761 -17.97 23.12 -22.09
CA VAL A 761 -18.07 22.36 -23.33
C VAL A 761 -18.93 21.12 -23.09
N SER A 762 -19.84 20.81 -24.02
CA SER A 762 -20.61 19.56 -24.02
C SER A 762 -20.63 18.99 -25.44
N GLY A 763 -20.21 17.74 -25.66
CA GLY A 763 -20.12 17.13 -27.01
C GLY A 763 -18.68 16.86 -27.47
N GLN A 764 -18.37 16.65 -28.76
CA GLN A 764 -16.98 16.40 -29.22
C GLN A 764 -16.26 17.63 -29.78
N GLU A 765 -16.99 18.74 -29.95
CA GLU A 765 -16.54 19.95 -30.60
C GLU A 765 -17.20 21.18 -29.95
N ALA A 766 -16.43 22.26 -29.77
CA ALA A 766 -16.98 23.59 -29.54
C ALA A 766 -16.20 24.66 -30.27
N VAL A 767 -16.94 25.67 -30.72
CA VAL A 767 -16.39 26.91 -31.28
C VAL A 767 -16.57 28.02 -30.26
N LEU A 768 -15.47 28.65 -29.88
CA LEU A 768 -15.35 29.69 -28.87
C LEU A 768 -15.13 31.04 -29.54
N VAL A 769 -15.98 32.03 -29.25
CA VAL A 769 -15.65 33.43 -29.54
C VAL A 769 -14.64 33.89 -28.51
N THR A 770 -13.40 34.10 -28.93
CA THR A 770 -12.25 34.22 -28.02
C THR A 770 -12.24 35.52 -27.22
N ALA A 771 -12.91 36.56 -27.71
CA ALA A 771 -13.02 37.86 -27.06
C ALA A 771 -14.02 37.87 -25.89
N THR A 772 -15.08 37.05 -25.97
CA THR A 772 -16.15 36.97 -24.97
C THR A 772 -16.14 35.67 -24.18
N GLU A 773 -15.28 34.72 -24.56
CA GLU A 773 -15.18 33.38 -23.97
C GLU A 773 -16.54 32.61 -24.02
N THR A 774 -17.37 32.90 -25.02
CA THR A 774 -18.71 32.29 -25.22
C THR A 774 -18.73 31.26 -26.36
N VAL A 775 -19.42 30.13 -26.17
CA VAL A 775 -19.60 29.09 -27.20
C VAL A 775 -20.67 29.50 -28.21
N THR A 776 -20.33 29.52 -29.49
CA THR A 776 -21.27 29.84 -30.59
C THR A 776 -21.85 28.60 -31.27
N LYS A 777 -21.21 27.43 -31.12
CA LYS A 777 -21.65 26.16 -31.71
C LYS A 777 -21.36 24.97 -30.79
N LYS A 778 -22.38 24.16 -30.51
CA LYS A 778 -22.29 22.83 -29.86
C LYS A 778 -22.66 21.76 -30.89
N ALA A 779 -21.88 20.70 -30.99
CA ALA A 779 -22.22 19.50 -31.76
C ALA A 779 -22.34 18.30 -30.82
#